data_AF-A0A3E0QUP6-F1
#
_entry.id   AF-A0A3E0QUP6-F1
#
_cell.length_a   1.000
_cell.length_b   1.000
_cell.length_c   1.000
_cell.angle_alpha   90.00
_cell.angle_beta   90.00
_cell.angle_gamma   90.00
#
_symmetry.space_group_name_H-M   'P 1'
#
loop_
_entity.id
_entity.type
_entity.pdbx_description
1 polymer ?
#
loop_
_entity_poly.entity_id
_entity_poly.type
_entity_poly.pdbx_seq_one_letter_code
_entity_poly.pdbx_strand_id
1 'polypeptide(L)'
;MKKFAKTTGAAFLAGSMLLLPLPQAAWAAAADSKAASVTQAQALKPFAGTKLKTFMISAKSYIQVKDIFFQYDNNSKKVFFTLLVYNGDKNAIDFTYYYPEVFASSGGKFTVQEHPDNKKSGIVEPSTTEEFKYYANINSSLNYTDLVFKVQKIDFNAPNYTRLIGQAAITTAYQNSVPSKHYYIIRKGNDKLKTYLQPGSKLAVSGDHQVRLRFEMENVGWMTYTVPNLQFYILTKAGHMVKLTSDLANPLNLQPGEKVVVTLSGAIKSSIDLNGTKLIVQAVSGGEQAIETPIAMYNLVWDTASSFITGENQKAQLKVSDNAMEAGIETLYVDRTETQNEWTVTLKWTNKGDTAVTLPKYKYELMDSRGVRYPVEVPDAEVQVVPGIDKEIIGSAVTPPTVDGPFTLLVRYPKDETNPTEYIAAAFKLNAEQATGPVEGKKYRNEYGLYQISVSRVERLPWGDQDLINAYVEVENLGSTSQVIPQITAALKLNGINVNEQDVKIMKIEDKIMLGAKEKTSYVVTTKVPYTYTFNELTLNLSEQTSGEAKATIGLFRADKISPATSVSIGSKHKIDSVGRRASLEFLNTYVFEGKDDDLLYAEFKYSNDETRSKTLPALKAYFKTSDGTYFEADVVNVKSQLKSNGTTLLAAKAVVPKTFVSDGNVELVIGEAIENGQYAKPDGTPDGYISAVSFKLPKNQNVAKEELVDLSFRPYKLRIHNAFAVLSDASNVRLDIRYTLDKTAEFDVLETARKLYVELEGNHLKYGKTVEVEPKQDDGSGLKVGIEQEIWVEIQGQNIANLIYNGYKVNIYEEIDGYKRLLGSKTNNSFQVPVP
;
A
#
# COMPACT_ATOMS: atom_id res chain seq x y z
N MET A 1 34.28 55.81 32.58
CA MET A 1 35.73 55.55 32.74
C MET A 1 36.19 54.80 31.49
N LYS A 2 36.74 55.49 30.48
CA LYS A 2 38.17 55.51 30.04
C LYS A 2 38.73 54.08 29.75
N LYS A 3 39.32 53.70 28.61
CA LYS A 3 39.85 54.32 27.36
C LYS A 3 40.05 53.17 26.33
N PHE A 4 39.65 53.30 25.05
CA PHE A 4 40.44 53.68 23.85
C PHE A 4 41.66 52.82 23.46
N ALA A 5 41.58 52.18 22.28
CA ALA A 5 42.53 52.24 21.13
C ALA A 5 41.98 51.35 19.99
N LYS A 6 41.31 51.89 18.95
CA LYS A 6 41.82 52.29 17.62
C LYS A 6 42.73 51.27 16.90
N THR A 7 42.23 50.73 15.78
CA THR A 7 42.94 50.78 14.50
C THR A 7 41.94 50.67 13.34
N THR A 8 42.03 51.66 12.45
CA THR A 8 41.33 51.87 11.19
C THR A 8 41.95 51.04 10.07
N GLY A 9 41.13 50.61 9.11
CA GLY A 9 41.62 50.01 7.86
C GLY A 9 40.48 49.59 6.94
N ALA A 10 39.87 50.56 6.26
CA ALA A 10 39.02 50.29 5.10
C ALA A 10 39.93 49.91 3.92
N ALA A 11 39.81 48.68 3.43
CA ALA A 11 40.39 48.24 2.17
C ALA A 11 39.27 47.69 1.30
N PHE A 12 38.95 48.45 0.24
CA PHE A 12 38.27 47.96 -0.95
C PHE A 12 39.10 46.80 -1.52
N LEU A 13 38.55 45.59 -1.52
CA LEU A 13 39.07 44.48 -2.30
C LEU A 13 38.02 44.09 -3.33
N ALA A 14 38.30 44.47 -4.57
CA ALA A 14 37.65 43.97 -5.76
C ALA A 14 37.88 42.46 -5.85
N GLY A 15 36.87 41.69 -5.42
CA GLY A 15 36.81 40.25 -5.65
C GLY A 15 36.28 39.99 -7.05
N SER A 16 37.17 39.86 -8.03
CA SER A 16 36.88 39.26 -9.32
C SER A 16 36.45 37.80 -9.12
N MET A 17 35.14 37.53 -9.06
CA MET A 17 34.62 36.18 -9.20
C MET A 17 34.79 35.75 -10.66
N LEU A 18 35.82 34.95 -10.91
CA LEU A 18 35.91 34.08 -12.06
C LEU A 18 34.76 33.08 -12.00
N LEU A 19 33.67 33.37 -12.71
CA LEU A 19 32.63 32.41 -13.04
C LEU A 19 33.21 31.41 -14.06
N LEU A 20 33.82 30.34 -13.56
CA LEU A 20 34.04 29.12 -14.34
C LEU A 20 32.67 28.45 -14.55
N PRO A 21 32.29 28.11 -15.80
CA PRO A 21 31.08 27.32 -16.02
C PRO A 21 31.30 25.92 -15.45
N LEU A 22 30.51 25.56 -14.44
CA LEU A 22 30.36 24.19 -13.95
C LEU A 22 29.91 23.30 -15.12
N PRO A 23 30.56 22.16 -15.37
CA PRO A 23 30.11 21.25 -16.41
C PRO A 23 28.75 20.64 -16.01
N GLN A 24 27.75 20.80 -16.88
CA GLN A 24 26.52 20.03 -16.82
C GLN A 24 26.82 18.55 -17.08
N ALA A 25 26.93 17.78 -16.01
CA ALA A 25 26.88 16.33 -16.05
C ALA A 25 26.06 15.83 -14.87
N ALA A 26 24.78 15.61 -15.10
CA ALA A 26 23.98 14.64 -14.38
C ALA A 26 22.88 14.19 -15.34
N TRP A 27 23.03 12.98 -15.88
CA TRP A 27 22.01 12.03 -16.34
C TRP A 27 22.80 10.85 -16.93
N ALA A 28 23.24 9.96 -16.06
CA ALA A 28 23.65 8.60 -16.41
C ALA A 28 23.54 7.77 -15.13
N ALA A 29 22.50 6.95 -15.04
CA ALA A 29 22.43 5.91 -14.03
C ALA A 29 23.54 4.88 -14.31
N ALA A 30 24.19 4.46 -13.24
CA ALA A 30 25.24 3.45 -13.26
C ALA A 30 24.71 2.11 -13.80
N ALA A 31 25.40 1.57 -14.79
CA ALA A 31 25.40 0.15 -15.11
C ALA A 31 26.86 -0.29 -15.21
N ASP A 32 27.21 -1.32 -14.46
CA ASP A 32 28.56 -1.88 -14.41
C ASP A 32 29.02 -2.40 -15.77
N SER A 33 30.33 -2.28 -15.95
CA SER A 33 31.06 -2.28 -17.21
C SER A 33 31.04 -3.58 -18.03
N LYS A 34 30.66 -3.43 -19.31
CA LYS A 34 31.44 -3.91 -20.45
C LYS A 34 31.42 -2.82 -21.52
N ALA A 35 32.59 -2.28 -21.85
CA ALA A 35 32.75 -1.18 -22.78
C ALA A 35 32.21 -1.53 -24.18
N ALA A 36 30.95 -1.20 -24.43
CA ALA A 36 30.41 -1.05 -25.77
C ALA A 36 30.86 0.31 -26.30
N SER A 37 31.43 0.30 -27.51
CA SER A 37 31.87 1.47 -28.24
C SER A 37 30.83 2.59 -28.19
N VAL A 38 31.23 3.77 -27.73
CA VAL A 38 30.41 4.99 -27.72
C VAL A 38 30.16 5.39 -29.17
N THR A 39 29.02 4.96 -29.72
CA THR A 39 28.56 5.40 -31.03
C THR A 39 28.26 6.90 -30.95
N GLN A 40 29.10 7.75 -31.56
CA GLN A 40 28.82 9.19 -31.67
C GLN A 40 27.42 9.41 -32.25
N ALA A 41 26.58 10.17 -31.55
CA ALA A 41 25.28 10.57 -32.06
C ALA A 41 25.47 11.38 -33.36
N GLN A 42 24.99 10.87 -34.49
CA GLN A 42 25.01 11.58 -35.77
C GLN A 42 24.27 12.92 -35.64
N ALA A 43 24.91 14.02 -36.01
CA ALA A 43 24.31 15.35 -36.00
C ALA A 43 23.09 15.44 -36.95
N LEU A 44 22.01 16.09 -36.49
CA LEU A 44 20.81 16.34 -37.30
C LEU A 44 21.12 17.27 -38.48
N LYS A 45 20.52 17.00 -39.64
CA LYS A 45 20.73 17.81 -40.86
C LYS A 45 19.55 18.75 -41.12
N PRO A 46 19.75 19.98 -41.62
CA PRO A 46 18.65 20.84 -42.05
C PRO A 46 17.92 20.24 -43.26
N PHE A 47 16.59 20.25 -43.25
CA PHE A 47 15.76 20.01 -44.42
C PHE A 47 15.30 21.35 -45.00
N ALA A 48 15.76 21.67 -46.20
CA ALA A 48 15.38 22.91 -46.89
C ALA A 48 14.12 22.78 -47.76
N GLY A 49 13.57 21.56 -47.91
CA GLY A 49 12.55 21.25 -48.91
C GLY A 49 13.06 21.35 -50.36
N THR A 50 12.26 20.88 -51.32
CA THR A 50 12.53 21.16 -52.73
C THR A 50 11.93 22.51 -53.10
N LYS A 51 12.80 23.47 -53.45
CA LYS A 51 12.37 24.77 -53.95
C LYS A 51 11.75 24.60 -55.34
N LEU A 52 10.50 25.05 -55.52
CA LEU A 52 9.95 25.25 -56.85
C LEU A 52 10.56 26.50 -57.50
N LYS A 53 10.33 26.63 -58.81
CA LYS A 53 10.84 27.74 -59.62
C LYS A 53 10.43 29.09 -59.00
N THR A 54 11.42 29.95 -58.84
CA THR A 54 11.23 31.36 -58.44
C THR A 54 10.86 32.20 -59.66
N PHE A 55 9.93 33.14 -59.48
CA PHE A 55 9.44 34.06 -60.51
C PHE A 55 9.90 35.47 -60.19
N MET A 56 10.65 36.10 -61.07
CA MET A 56 11.13 37.47 -60.85
C MET A 56 9.98 38.48 -61.08
N ILE A 57 9.78 39.38 -60.12
CA ILE A 57 8.91 40.56 -60.26
C ILE A 57 9.69 41.70 -60.93
N SER A 58 10.96 41.85 -60.54
CA SER A 58 11.93 42.81 -61.07
C SER A 58 13.32 42.17 -61.11
N ALA A 59 14.38 42.93 -61.40
CA ALA A 59 15.75 42.42 -61.31
C ALA A 59 16.16 42.05 -59.86
N LYS A 60 15.45 42.55 -58.84
CA LYS A 60 15.80 42.39 -57.42
C LYS A 60 14.72 41.74 -56.56
N SER A 61 13.48 41.69 -57.06
CA SER A 61 12.32 41.18 -56.33
C SER A 61 11.77 39.92 -56.97
N TYR A 62 11.27 38.98 -56.16
CA TYR A 62 10.79 37.69 -56.66
C TYR A 62 9.66 37.09 -55.82
N ILE A 63 8.90 36.18 -56.44
CA ILE A 63 7.89 35.33 -55.83
C ILE A 63 8.36 33.88 -55.91
N GLN A 64 8.17 33.12 -54.84
CA GLN A 64 8.44 31.69 -54.81
C GLN A 64 7.24 30.94 -54.26
N VAL A 65 6.80 29.89 -54.97
CA VAL A 65 5.81 28.94 -54.44
C VAL A 65 6.53 27.92 -53.57
N LYS A 66 6.06 27.72 -52.33
CA LYS A 66 6.61 26.74 -51.37
C LYS A 66 5.51 26.16 -50.47
N ASP A 67 5.91 25.23 -49.59
CA ASP A 67 5.05 24.67 -48.54
C ASP A 67 3.72 24.12 -49.05
N ILE A 68 3.79 23.36 -50.14
CA ILE A 68 2.61 22.73 -50.74
C ILE A 68 2.27 21.48 -49.97
N PHE A 69 1.10 21.46 -49.34
CA PHE A 69 0.60 20.37 -48.53
C PHE A 69 -0.80 19.94 -48.97
N PHE A 70 -1.09 18.65 -48.78
CA PHE A 70 -2.44 18.13 -48.96
C PHE A 70 -3.06 17.87 -47.60
N GLN A 71 -4.31 18.29 -47.45
CA GLN A 71 -5.20 17.85 -46.41
C GLN A 71 -6.32 17.04 -47.06
N TYR A 72 -6.64 15.91 -46.45
CA TYR A 72 -7.64 14.98 -46.96
C TYR A 72 -8.94 15.20 -46.21
N ASP A 73 -10.04 15.23 -46.93
CA ASP A 73 -11.40 15.33 -46.41
C ASP A 73 -12.24 14.21 -47.05
N ASN A 74 -13.41 13.91 -46.51
CA ASN A 74 -14.29 12.85 -47.03
C ASN A 74 -14.64 13.15 -48.50
N ASN A 75 -14.07 12.37 -49.41
CA ASN A 75 -14.19 12.46 -50.88
C ASN A 75 -13.59 13.72 -51.55
N SER A 76 -12.84 14.56 -50.83
CA SER A 76 -12.15 15.71 -51.45
C SER A 76 -10.74 15.92 -50.86
N LYS A 77 -9.91 16.69 -51.56
CA LYS A 77 -8.55 17.01 -51.10
C LYS A 77 -8.37 18.52 -51.15
N LYS A 78 -7.83 19.12 -50.09
CA LYS A 78 -7.44 20.53 -50.06
C LYS A 78 -5.94 20.63 -50.29
N VAL A 79 -5.53 21.49 -51.22
CA VAL A 79 -4.13 21.88 -51.37
C VAL A 79 -3.91 23.21 -50.67
N PHE A 80 -2.96 23.24 -49.75
CA PHE A 80 -2.44 24.47 -49.14
C PHE A 80 -1.09 24.78 -49.77
N PHE A 81 -0.79 26.06 -49.99
CA PHE A 81 0.50 26.51 -50.51
C PHE A 81 0.79 27.94 -50.08
N THR A 82 2.07 28.30 -50.10
CA THR A 82 2.56 29.63 -49.70
C THR A 82 3.27 30.31 -50.87
N LEU A 83 2.98 31.58 -51.08
CA LEU A 83 3.77 32.48 -51.91
C LEU A 83 4.71 33.29 -51.00
N LEU A 84 6.01 33.04 -51.10
CA LEU A 84 7.03 33.87 -50.48
C LEU A 84 7.40 34.99 -51.44
N VAL A 85 7.30 36.23 -50.98
CA VAL A 85 7.57 37.43 -51.78
C VAL A 85 8.74 38.16 -51.15
N TYR A 86 9.84 38.27 -51.89
CA TYR A 86 10.98 39.10 -51.51
C TYR A 86 10.97 40.39 -52.33
N ASN A 87 10.98 41.53 -51.65
CA ASN A 87 11.10 42.83 -52.28
C ASN A 87 12.54 43.36 -52.14
N GLY A 88 13.34 43.24 -53.19
CA GLY A 88 14.69 43.82 -53.25
C GLY A 88 14.74 45.21 -53.90
N ASP A 89 13.58 45.78 -54.24
CA ASP A 89 13.46 47.12 -54.81
C ASP A 89 13.41 48.20 -53.73
N LYS A 90 13.44 49.47 -54.16
CA LYS A 90 13.39 50.65 -53.26
C LYS A 90 11.97 51.05 -52.85
N ASN A 91 10.96 50.57 -53.59
CA ASN A 91 9.55 50.91 -53.36
C ASN A 91 8.81 49.68 -52.84
N ALA A 92 7.79 49.89 -52.01
CA ALA A 92 6.94 48.81 -51.54
C ALA A 92 6.22 48.12 -52.71
N ILE A 93 6.02 46.81 -52.61
CA ILE A 93 5.22 46.04 -53.56
C ILE A 93 3.83 45.89 -52.97
N ASP A 94 2.83 46.38 -53.69
CA ASP A 94 1.43 46.10 -53.38
C ASP A 94 1.04 44.73 -53.95
N PHE A 95 0.97 43.74 -53.07
CA PHE A 95 0.66 42.36 -53.44
C PHE A 95 -0.84 42.12 -53.65
N THR A 96 -1.72 43.10 -53.36
CA THR A 96 -3.16 42.97 -53.61
C THR A 96 -3.50 42.86 -55.09
N TYR A 97 -2.61 43.34 -55.97
CA TYR A 97 -2.71 43.18 -57.42
C TYR A 97 -2.21 41.83 -57.92
N TYR A 98 -1.70 40.94 -57.06
CA TYR A 98 -1.19 39.63 -57.42
C TYR A 98 -2.13 38.55 -56.90
N TYR A 99 -2.41 37.55 -57.73
CA TYR A 99 -3.24 36.42 -57.33
C TYR A 99 -2.71 35.10 -57.89
N PRO A 100 -2.70 34.04 -57.08
CA PRO A 100 -2.37 32.71 -57.56
C PRO A 100 -3.55 32.02 -58.25
N GLU A 101 -3.21 31.13 -59.17
CA GLU A 101 -4.14 30.15 -59.74
C GLU A 101 -3.53 28.76 -59.63
N VAL A 102 -4.39 27.76 -59.41
CA VAL A 102 -4.00 26.34 -59.41
C VAL A 102 -4.74 25.64 -60.54
N PHE A 103 -4.00 24.89 -61.35
CA PHE A 103 -4.55 24.07 -62.44
C PHE A 103 -4.16 22.61 -62.23
N ALA A 104 -5.03 21.70 -62.69
CA ALA A 104 -4.61 20.35 -63.01
C ALA A 104 -3.68 20.40 -64.24
N SER A 105 -2.69 19.53 -64.30
CA SER A 105 -1.81 19.35 -65.46
C SER A 105 -2.58 19.02 -66.74
N SER A 106 -3.79 18.45 -66.61
CA SER A 106 -4.74 18.19 -67.68
C SER A 106 -5.55 19.41 -68.15
N GLY A 107 -5.44 20.58 -67.49
CA GLY A 107 -6.00 21.85 -67.95
C GLY A 107 -7.18 22.43 -67.13
N GLY A 108 -7.70 21.71 -66.14
CA GLY A 108 -8.80 22.22 -65.27
C GLY A 108 -8.32 23.24 -64.23
N LYS A 109 -9.04 24.36 -64.04
CA LYS A 109 -8.72 25.40 -63.04
C LYS A 109 -9.47 25.14 -61.72
N PHE A 110 -8.79 25.34 -60.59
CA PHE A 110 -9.38 25.28 -59.24
C PHE A 110 -9.58 26.68 -58.66
N THR A 111 -10.64 26.84 -57.87
CA THR A 111 -10.90 28.09 -57.14
C THR A 111 -9.95 28.18 -55.95
N VAL A 112 -9.08 29.19 -55.98
CA VAL A 112 -8.14 29.48 -54.90
C VAL A 112 -8.76 30.48 -53.93
N GLN A 113 -8.59 30.21 -52.63
CA GLN A 113 -9.02 31.05 -51.53
C GLN A 113 -7.80 31.55 -50.77
N GLU A 114 -7.85 32.81 -50.36
CA GLU A 114 -6.82 33.41 -49.52
C GLU A 114 -6.99 32.98 -48.06
N HIS A 115 -5.88 32.71 -47.37
CA HIS A 115 -5.92 32.39 -45.95
C HIS A 115 -6.23 33.65 -45.12
N PRO A 116 -7.14 33.58 -44.13
CA PRO A 116 -7.56 34.74 -43.34
C PRO A 116 -6.42 35.39 -42.54
N ASP A 117 -5.41 34.60 -42.15
CA ASP A 117 -4.21 35.10 -41.44
C ASP A 117 -3.22 35.88 -42.32
N ASN A 118 -3.47 36.00 -43.63
CA ASN A 118 -2.61 36.81 -44.49
C ASN A 118 -2.66 38.29 -44.07
N LYS A 119 -1.54 38.99 -44.27
CA LYS A 119 -1.44 40.42 -43.96
C LYS A 119 -2.43 41.21 -44.80
N LYS A 120 -3.45 41.78 -44.15
CA LYS A 120 -4.56 42.49 -44.81
C LYS A 120 -4.13 43.67 -45.70
N SER A 121 -3.00 44.30 -45.41
CA SER A 121 -2.52 45.41 -46.25
C SER A 121 -2.01 44.94 -47.61
N GLY A 122 -1.61 43.67 -47.76
CA GLY A 122 -0.93 43.17 -48.96
C GLY A 122 0.42 43.82 -49.25
N ILE A 123 0.92 44.73 -48.42
CA ILE A 123 2.14 45.50 -48.69
C ILE A 123 3.39 44.74 -48.25
N VAL A 124 4.34 44.59 -49.17
CA VAL A 124 5.68 44.05 -48.95
C VAL A 124 6.71 45.18 -49.03
N GLU A 125 7.28 45.56 -47.89
CA GLU A 125 8.18 46.70 -47.77
C GLU A 125 9.55 46.47 -48.44
N PRO A 126 10.28 47.52 -48.84
CA PRO A 126 11.63 47.41 -49.39
C PRO A 126 12.58 46.59 -48.51
N SER A 127 13.38 45.71 -49.14
CA SER A 127 14.33 44.81 -48.48
C SER A 127 13.72 43.83 -47.46
N THR A 128 12.42 43.57 -47.55
CA THR A 128 11.71 42.61 -46.67
C THR A 128 11.21 41.38 -47.43
N THR A 129 10.84 40.35 -46.67
CA THR A 129 10.19 39.14 -47.17
C THR A 129 8.86 38.97 -46.45
N GLU A 130 7.80 38.69 -47.19
CA GLU A 130 6.46 38.39 -46.66
C GLU A 130 5.96 37.05 -47.22
N GLU A 131 5.09 36.37 -46.48
CA GLU A 131 4.48 35.09 -46.88
C GLU A 131 2.96 35.21 -46.95
N PHE A 132 2.38 34.83 -48.10
CA PHE A 132 0.94 34.80 -48.33
C PHE A 132 0.49 33.35 -48.55
N LYS A 133 -0.43 32.88 -47.72
CA LYS A 133 -0.95 31.50 -47.74
C LYS A 133 -2.26 31.44 -48.49
N TYR A 134 -2.45 30.35 -49.23
CA TYR A 134 -3.63 30.10 -50.04
C TYR A 134 -4.02 28.63 -49.96
N TYR A 135 -5.28 28.36 -50.27
CA TYR A 135 -5.77 26.99 -50.36
C TYR A 135 -6.81 26.82 -51.47
N ALA A 136 -6.97 25.60 -51.96
CA ALA A 136 -7.98 25.26 -52.96
C ALA A 136 -8.51 23.84 -52.74
N ASN A 137 -9.80 23.62 -52.98
CA ASN A 137 -10.37 22.28 -53.07
C ASN A 137 -10.02 21.67 -54.44
N ILE A 138 -9.43 20.48 -54.43
CA ILE A 138 -9.03 19.72 -55.62
C ILE A 138 -9.63 18.31 -55.58
N ASN A 139 -9.62 17.63 -56.72
CA ASN A 139 -10.10 16.25 -56.81
C ASN A 139 -9.19 15.30 -56.00
N SER A 140 -9.80 14.36 -55.25
CA SER A 140 -9.10 13.42 -54.36
C SER A 140 -8.08 12.52 -55.09
N SER A 141 -8.29 12.24 -56.37
CA SER A 141 -7.41 11.42 -57.22
C SER A 141 -6.10 12.10 -57.64
N LEU A 142 -6.04 13.44 -57.56
CA LEU A 142 -4.86 14.20 -58.01
C LEU A 142 -3.71 14.11 -57.03
N ASN A 143 -2.50 13.92 -57.55
CA ASN A 143 -1.24 13.94 -56.82
C ASN A 143 -0.54 15.29 -56.97
N TYR A 144 0.58 15.48 -56.25
CA TYR A 144 1.35 16.72 -56.34
C TYR A 144 1.79 17.03 -57.78
N THR A 145 2.32 16.03 -58.50
CA THR A 145 2.80 16.18 -59.89
C THR A 145 1.72 16.53 -60.90
N ASP A 146 0.45 16.42 -60.50
CA ASP A 146 -0.70 16.76 -61.34
C ASP A 146 -1.10 18.23 -61.19
N LEU A 147 -0.36 19.02 -60.41
CA LEU A 147 -0.67 20.43 -60.15
C LEU A 147 0.31 21.40 -60.80
N VAL A 148 -0.25 22.46 -61.36
CA VAL A 148 0.48 23.61 -61.93
C VAL A 148 0.01 24.88 -61.22
N PHE A 149 0.96 25.61 -60.63
CA PHE A 149 0.74 26.87 -59.94
C PHE A 149 1.11 28.01 -60.87
N LYS A 150 0.23 28.99 -61.02
CA LYS A 150 0.49 30.24 -61.74
C LYS A 150 0.35 31.41 -60.78
N VAL A 151 1.14 32.45 -61.01
CA VAL A 151 0.97 33.73 -60.34
C VAL A 151 0.72 34.78 -61.41
N GLN A 152 -0.41 35.48 -61.30
CA GLN A 152 -0.79 36.55 -62.18
C GLN A 152 -0.77 37.88 -61.44
N LYS A 153 -0.64 38.96 -62.21
CA LYS A 153 -0.75 40.33 -61.74
C LYS A 153 -1.81 41.06 -62.55
N ILE A 154 -2.67 41.82 -61.88
CA ILE A 154 -3.54 42.81 -62.52
C ILE A 154 -2.63 43.93 -63.06
N ASP A 155 -2.65 44.10 -64.38
CA ASP A 155 -1.85 45.09 -65.09
C ASP A 155 -2.75 45.79 -66.10
N PHE A 156 -3.18 47.02 -65.78
CA PHE A 156 -4.12 47.79 -66.60
C PHE A 156 -3.57 48.14 -67.99
N ASN A 157 -2.26 47.93 -68.22
CA ASN A 157 -1.62 48.16 -69.51
C ASN A 157 -1.46 46.87 -70.35
N ALA A 158 -1.83 45.70 -69.82
CA ALA A 158 -1.75 44.42 -70.52
C ALA A 158 -3.10 44.04 -71.16
N PRO A 159 -3.11 43.22 -72.24
CA PRO A 159 -4.33 42.64 -72.77
C PRO A 159 -5.09 41.87 -71.67
N ASN A 160 -6.42 42.03 -71.61
CA ASN A 160 -7.27 41.45 -70.56
C ASN A 160 -6.90 41.89 -69.13
N TYR A 161 -6.21 43.02 -68.98
CA TYR A 161 -5.78 43.61 -67.71
C TYR A 161 -4.96 42.68 -66.82
N THR A 162 -4.31 41.65 -67.39
CA THR A 162 -3.63 40.60 -66.63
C THR A 162 -2.28 40.27 -67.24
N ARG A 163 -1.29 40.04 -66.38
CA ARG A 163 0.08 39.65 -66.75
C ARG A 163 0.50 38.42 -65.98
N LEU A 164 0.95 37.39 -66.69
CA LEU A 164 1.57 36.21 -66.07
C LEU A 164 2.95 36.59 -65.51
N ILE A 165 3.13 36.44 -64.20
CA ILE A 165 4.42 36.63 -63.53
C ILE A 165 5.26 35.35 -63.62
N GLY A 166 4.62 34.19 -63.46
CA GLY A 166 5.29 32.92 -63.65
C GLY A 166 4.38 31.73 -63.44
N GLN A 167 4.90 30.56 -63.81
CA GLN A 167 4.25 29.27 -63.60
C GLN A 167 5.26 28.20 -63.16
N ALA A 168 4.83 27.31 -62.27
CA ALA A 168 5.60 26.16 -61.80
C ALA A 168 4.71 24.91 -61.77
N ALA A 169 5.10 23.88 -62.50
CA ALA A 169 4.59 22.52 -62.32
C ALA A 169 5.38 21.83 -61.20
N ILE A 170 4.70 21.01 -60.39
CA ILE A 170 5.39 20.17 -59.43
C ILE A 170 6.01 18.97 -60.15
N THR A 171 7.28 18.69 -59.91
CA THR A 171 7.97 17.52 -60.46
C THR A 171 8.11 16.43 -59.40
N THR A 172 8.50 15.22 -59.82
CA THR A 172 8.83 14.11 -58.93
C THR A 172 9.97 14.41 -57.95
N ALA A 173 10.77 15.45 -58.21
CA ALA A 173 11.82 15.91 -57.31
C ALA A 173 11.29 16.71 -56.12
N TYR A 174 10.00 17.08 -56.09
CA TYR A 174 9.41 17.86 -55.01
C TYR A 174 9.33 17.05 -53.71
N GLN A 175 10.04 17.51 -52.70
CA GLN A 175 10.04 16.96 -51.35
C GLN A 175 9.47 17.98 -50.38
N ASN A 176 8.32 17.64 -49.80
CA ASN A 176 7.64 18.44 -48.78
C ASN A 176 7.56 17.73 -47.42
N SER A 177 8.21 16.57 -47.28
CA SER A 177 8.26 15.84 -46.03
C SER A 177 9.68 15.71 -45.53
N VAL A 178 9.90 16.14 -44.29
CA VAL A 178 11.18 16.13 -43.61
C VAL A 178 11.62 14.68 -43.41
N PRO A 179 12.77 14.25 -43.96
CA PRO A 179 13.27 12.90 -43.77
C PRO A 179 13.69 12.64 -42.32
N SER A 180 13.78 11.37 -41.94
CA SER A 180 14.35 10.99 -40.64
C SER A 180 15.76 11.57 -40.46
N LYS A 181 16.11 11.89 -39.20
CA LYS A 181 17.37 12.56 -38.81
C LYS A 181 17.57 13.96 -39.42
N HIS A 182 16.50 14.59 -39.93
CA HIS A 182 16.53 15.98 -40.38
C HIS A 182 15.59 16.87 -39.55
N TYR A 183 15.95 18.13 -39.37
CA TYR A 183 15.09 19.15 -38.74
C TYR A 183 14.53 20.12 -39.78
N TYR A 184 13.41 20.77 -39.45
CA TYR A 184 12.79 21.82 -40.26
C TYR A 184 12.70 23.13 -39.48
N ILE A 185 12.80 24.28 -40.16
CA ILE A 185 12.65 25.59 -39.52
C ILE A 185 11.30 26.17 -39.98
N ILE A 186 10.35 26.23 -39.06
CA ILE A 186 9.08 26.93 -39.24
C ILE A 186 9.33 28.41 -38.99
N ARG A 187 8.90 29.28 -39.90
CA ARG A 187 9.10 30.73 -39.82
C ARG A 187 7.77 31.46 -39.63
N LYS A 188 7.81 32.55 -38.86
CA LYS A 188 6.73 33.54 -38.76
C LYS A 188 7.36 34.93 -38.71
N GLY A 189 7.42 35.61 -39.86
CA GLY A 189 8.25 36.81 -39.99
C GLY A 189 9.73 36.50 -39.70
N ASN A 190 10.32 37.20 -38.73
CA ASN A 190 11.71 36.98 -38.31
C ASN A 190 11.89 35.84 -37.29
N ASP A 191 10.80 35.32 -36.73
CA ASP A 191 10.83 34.29 -35.71
C ASP A 191 11.07 32.91 -36.33
N LYS A 192 11.91 32.09 -35.68
CA LYS A 192 12.36 30.79 -36.20
C LYS A 192 12.21 29.71 -35.16
N LEU A 193 11.37 28.73 -35.46
CA LEU A 193 11.17 27.54 -34.65
C LEU A 193 11.79 26.34 -35.36
N LYS A 194 12.88 25.81 -34.81
CA LYS A 194 13.48 24.56 -35.27
C LYS A 194 12.65 23.40 -34.71
N THR A 195 12.31 22.46 -35.58
CA THR A 195 11.39 21.37 -35.28
C THR A 195 11.94 20.04 -35.78
N TYR A 196 11.76 18.98 -35.00
CA TYR A 196 12.31 17.66 -35.29
C TYR A 196 11.38 16.56 -34.79
N LEU A 197 11.04 15.61 -35.68
CA LEU A 197 10.35 14.38 -35.31
C LEU A 197 11.36 13.28 -35.01
N GLN A 198 11.41 12.85 -33.76
CA GLN A 198 12.16 11.65 -33.39
C GLN A 198 11.48 10.39 -33.97
N PRO A 199 12.22 9.27 -34.12
CA PRO A 199 11.59 7.99 -34.45
C PRO A 199 10.43 7.67 -33.50
N GLY A 200 9.32 7.19 -34.07
CA GLY A 200 8.12 6.83 -33.33
C GLY A 200 8.21 5.42 -32.76
N SER A 201 7.46 5.16 -31.69
CA SER A 201 7.29 3.82 -31.12
C SER A 201 5.84 3.37 -31.31
N LYS A 202 5.65 2.06 -31.46
CA LYS A 202 4.32 1.44 -31.58
C LYS A 202 4.20 0.19 -30.73
N LEU A 203 3.01 -0.06 -30.20
CA LEU A 203 2.64 -1.26 -29.47
C LEU A 203 1.39 -1.87 -30.10
N ALA A 204 1.45 -3.14 -30.48
CA ALA A 204 0.28 -3.87 -30.91
C ALA A 204 -0.57 -4.27 -29.69
N VAL A 205 -1.85 -3.94 -29.72
CA VAL A 205 -2.84 -4.28 -28.70
C VAL A 205 -4.07 -4.78 -29.45
N SER A 206 -4.70 -5.91 -29.06
CA SER A 206 -5.79 -6.54 -29.84
C SER A 206 -6.77 -5.51 -30.46
N GLY A 207 -6.77 -5.41 -31.79
CA GLY A 207 -7.60 -4.49 -32.59
C GLY A 207 -6.93 -3.18 -33.03
N ASP A 208 -5.92 -2.68 -32.32
CA ASP A 208 -5.29 -1.35 -32.55
C ASP A 208 -3.75 -1.37 -32.41
N HIS A 209 -3.07 -0.53 -33.18
CA HIS A 209 -1.71 -0.10 -32.95
C HIS A 209 -1.72 1.18 -32.11
N GLN A 210 -1.22 1.08 -30.88
CA GLN A 210 -0.95 2.24 -30.04
C GLN A 210 0.35 2.87 -30.49
N VAL A 211 0.37 4.18 -30.70
CA VAL A 211 1.52 4.91 -31.23
C VAL A 211 1.92 6.03 -30.30
N ARG A 212 3.23 6.25 -30.17
CA ARG A 212 3.81 7.34 -29.39
C ARG A 212 4.96 7.98 -30.15
N LEU A 213 4.84 9.30 -30.38
CA LEU A 213 5.81 10.11 -31.09
C LEU A 213 6.39 11.17 -30.17
N ARG A 214 7.62 11.63 -30.46
CA ARG A 214 8.25 12.76 -29.77
C ARG A 214 8.59 13.84 -30.79
N PHE A 215 7.94 14.99 -30.64
CA PHE A 215 8.10 16.15 -31.50
C PHE A 215 8.85 17.25 -30.75
N GLU A 216 10.08 17.53 -31.17
CA GLU A 216 10.93 18.54 -30.55
C GLU A 216 10.71 19.90 -31.21
N MET A 217 10.68 20.95 -30.40
CA MET A 217 10.65 22.34 -30.83
C MET A 217 11.72 23.13 -30.09
N GLU A 218 12.49 23.94 -30.79
CA GLU A 218 13.55 24.77 -30.26
C GLU A 218 13.43 26.17 -30.86
N ASN A 219 13.35 27.20 -30.02
CA ASN A 219 13.36 28.58 -30.50
C ASN A 219 14.80 28.97 -30.87
N VAL A 220 15.08 29.06 -32.17
CA VAL A 220 16.39 29.47 -32.71
C VAL A 220 16.38 30.93 -33.20
N GLY A 221 15.33 31.67 -32.86
CA GLY A 221 15.26 33.12 -33.02
C GLY A 221 15.92 33.86 -31.86
N TRP A 222 15.90 35.20 -31.94
CA TRP A 222 16.45 36.08 -30.90
C TRP A 222 15.38 36.68 -29.98
N MET A 223 14.11 36.39 -30.25
CA MET A 223 12.95 36.86 -29.49
C MET A 223 12.13 35.66 -28.99
N THR A 224 11.28 35.88 -28.00
CA THR A 224 10.31 34.88 -27.53
C THR A 224 9.42 34.41 -28.68
N TYR A 225 9.29 33.09 -28.85
CA TYR A 225 8.42 32.48 -29.85
C TYR A 225 7.13 32.00 -29.19
N THR A 226 5.99 32.59 -29.55
CA THR A 226 4.67 32.06 -29.15
C THR A 226 4.24 30.97 -30.12
N VAL A 227 4.20 29.73 -29.64
CA VAL A 227 3.79 28.57 -30.42
C VAL A 227 2.28 28.67 -30.72
N PRO A 228 1.85 28.58 -31.99
CA PRO A 228 0.43 28.60 -32.33
C PRO A 228 -0.27 27.34 -31.78
N ASN A 229 -1.61 27.34 -31.73
CA ASN A 229 -2.35 26.12 -31.40
C ASN A 229 -2.07 25.04 -32.46
N LEU A 230 -1.28 24.04 -32.09
CA LEU A 230 -0.85 22.96 -32.98
C LEU A 230 -1.75 21.73 -32.83
N GLN A 231 -2.13 21.16 -33.98
CA GLN A 231 -2.83 19.89 -34.09
C GLN A 231 -1.97 18.91 -34.89
N PHE A 232 -1.96 17.65 -34.47
CA PHE A 232 -1.06 16.63 -34.98
C PHE A 232 -1.85 15.46 -35.55
N TYR A 233 -1.51 15.04 -36.76
CA TYR A 233 -2.19 13.95 -37.46
C TYR A 233 -1.20 12.97 -38.07
N ILE A 234 -1.46 11.67 -37.96
CA ILE A 234 -0.80 10.67 -38.79
C ILE A 234 -1.54 10.57 -40.12
N LEU A 235 -0.83 10.79 -41.22
CA LEU A 235 -1.29 10.56 -42.58
C LEU A 235 -0.77 9.21 -43.07
N THR A 236 -1.67 8.33 -43.47
CA THR A 236 -1.34 7.03 -44.08
C THR A 236 -1.14 7.17 -45.58
N LYS A 237 -0.51 6.17 -46.23
CA LYS A 237 -0.36 6.14 -47.70
C LYS A 237 -1.71 6.15 -48.43
N ALA A 238 -2.75 5.59 -47.81
CA ALA A 238 -4.12 5.59 -48.32
C ALA A 238 -4.86 6.93 -48.14
N GLY A 239 -4.24 7.92 -47.47
CA GLY A 239 -4.84 9.24 -47.24
C GLY A 239 -5.66 9.36 -45.96
N HIS A 240 -5.69 8.33 -45.09
CA HIS A 240 -6.36 8.42 -43.80
C HIS A 240 -5.59 9.35 -42.86
N MET A 241 -6.30 10.30 -42.26
CA MET A 241 -5.76 11.18 -41.21
C MET A 241 -6.27 10.73 -39.85
N VAL A 242 -5.35 10.35 -38.96
CA VAL A 242 -5.65 9.99 -37.57
C VAL A 242 -5.12 11.07 -36.65
N LYS A 243 -6.01 11.76 -35.93
CA LYS A 243 -5.64 12.79 -34.96
C LYS A 243 -4.91 12.17 -33.77
N LEU A 244 -3.84 12.82 -33.32
CA LEU A 244 -3.11 12.45 -32.12
C LEU A 244 -3.43 13.39 -30.97
N THR A 245 -3.43 12.84 -29.76
CA THR A 245 -3.44 13.62 -28.52
C THR A 245 -2.03 14.12 -28.23
N SER A 246 -1.90 15.33 -27.73
CA SER A 246 -0.63 16.02 -27.48
C SER A 246 -0.56 16.48 -26.02
N ASP A 247 0.62 16.37 -25.38
CA ASP A 247 0.91 16.96 -24.07
C ASP A 247 1.42 18.42 -24.15
N LEU A 248 1.21 19.07 -25.31
CA LEU A 248 1.60 20.46 -25.56
C LEU A 248 0.74 21.42 -24.74
N ALA A 249 1.39 22.22 -23.89
CA ALA A 249 0.76 23.35 -23.22
C ALA A 249 0.26 24.39 -24.24
N ASN A 250 -0.91 24.99 -23.98
CA ASN A 250 -1.49 26.01 -24.83
C ASN A 250 -2.06 27.17 -23.97
N PRO A 251 -1.51 28.40 -24.06
CA PRO A 251 -0.41 28.83 -24.94
C PRO A 251 0.97 28.37 -24.45
N LEU A 252 1.90 28.13 -25.38
CA LEU A 252 3.31 27.88 -25.09
C LEU A 252 4.18 29.02 -25.62
N ASN A 253 5.01 29.59 -24.76
CA ASN A 253 6.00 30.60 -25.11
C ASN A 253 7.40 30.04 -24.88
N LEU A 254 8.26 30.11 -25.90
CA LEU A 254 9.64 29.62 -25.84
C LEU A 254 10.62 30.79 -25.89
N GLN A 255 11.49 30.92 -24.90
CA GLN A 255 12.59 31.88 -24.89
C GLN A 255 13.66 31.51 -25.93
N PRO A 256 14.51 32.46 -26.37
CA PRO A 256 15.63 32.15 -27.26
C PRO A 256 16.51 31.02 -26.73
N GLY A 257 16.73 29.98 -27.54
CA GLY A 257 17.48 28.77 -27.18
C GLY A 257 16.69 27.74 -26.37
N GLU A 258 15.47 28.05 -25.92
CA GLU A 258 14.63 27.12 -25.18
C GLU A 258 14.16 25.97 -26.09
N LYS A 259 14.24 24.75 -25.55
CA LYS A 259 13.84 23.52 -26.21
C LYS A 259 12.74 22.83 -25.41
N VAL A 260 11.68 22.41 -26.10
CA VAL A 260 10.62 21.56 -25.56
C VAL A 260 10.48 20.29 -26.39
N VAL A 261 10.10 19.20 -25.74
CA VAL A 261 9.72 17.95 -26.41
C VAL A 261 8.27 17.65 -26.07
N VAL A 262 7.46 17.47 -27.11
CA VAL A 262 6.04 17.15 -27.03
C VAL A 262 5.85 15.67 -27.31
N THR A 263 5.12 14.99 -26.43
CA THR A 263 4.69 13.60 -26.61
C THR A 263 3.34 13.58 -27.31
N LEU A 264 3.27 12.86 -28.43
CA LEU A 264 2.04 12.65 -29.18
C LEU A 264 1.62 11.19 -29.05
N SER A 265 0.37 10.95 -28.65
CA SER A 265 -0.17 9.60 -28.42
C SER A 265 -1.44 9.37 -29.24
N GLY A 266 -1.68 8.13 -29.65
CA GLY A 266 -2.92 7.78 -30.35
C GLY A 266 -3.10 6.29 -30.57
N ALA A 267 -4.31 5.92 -30.97
CA ALA A 267 -4.71 4.56 -31.33
C ALA A 267 -5.09 4.50 -32.82
N ILE A 268 -4.49 3.58 -33.57
CA ILE A 268 -4.76 3.38 -35.00
C ILE A 268 -5.27 1.97 -35.19
N LYS A 269 -6.36 1.77 -35.95
CA LYS A 269 -6.89 0.42 -36.21
C LYS A 269 -5.82 -0.47 -36.84
N SER A 270 -5.69 -1.70 -36.37
CA SER A 270 -4.65 -2.65 -36.86
C SER A 270 -4.80 -3.02 -38.34
N SER A 271 -5.98 -2.78 -38.93
CA SER A 271 -6.22 -2.94 -40.37
C SER A 271 -5.56 -1.86 -41.23
N ILE A 272 -5.05 -0.77 -40.63
CA ILE A 272 -4.42 0.34 -41.34
C ILE A 272 -2.91 0.08 -41.46
N ASP A 273 -2.41 0.09 -42.70
CA ASP A 273 -0.97 -0.03 -42.97
C ASP A 273 -0.21 1.21 -42.50
N LEU A 274 0.76 1.00 -41.61
CA LEU A 274 1.62 2.04 -41.05
C LEU A 274 2.93 2.24 -41.84
N ASN A 275 3.13 1.52 -42.94
CA ASN A 275 4.30 1.73 -43.79
C ASN A 275 4.19 3.02 -44.59
N GLY A 276 5.25 3.83 -44.56
CA GLY A 276 5.30 5.11 -45.27
C GLY A 276 4.36 6.19 -44.71
N THR A 277 3.88 6.04 -43.47
CA THR A 277 3.11 7.07 -42.77
C THR A 277 3.91 8.34 -42.57
N LYS A 278 3.20 9.47 -42.43
CA LYS A 278 3.78 10.78 -42.16
C LYS A 278 3.09 11.44 -40.98
N LEU A 279 3.81 12.25 -40.23
CA LEU A 279 3.20 13.19 -39.28
C LEU A 279 2.91 14.50 -40.00
N ILE A 280 1.68 14.98 -39.96
CA ILE A 280 1.30 16.33 -40.38
C ILE A 280 1.11 17.18 -39.13
N VAL A 281 1.76 18.35 -39.12
CA VAL A 281 1.59 19.38 -38.11
C VAL A 281 0.76 20.50 -38.71
N GLN A 282 -0.35 20.83 -38.06
CA GLN A 282 -1.27 21.88 -38.49
C GLN A 282 -1.34 22.98 -37.43
N ALA A 283 -1.35 24.24 -37.85
CA ALA A 283 -1.66 25.38 -36.98
C ALA A 283 -3.11 25.78 -37.16
N VAL A 284 -3.82 26.03 -36.06
CA VAL A 284 -5.20 26.54 -36.08
C VAL A 284 -5.16 28.06 -36.04
N SER A 285 -5.81 28.72 -37.00
CA SER A 285 -5.96 30.19 -37.01
C SER A 285 -6.85 30.69 -35.86
N GLY A 286 -6.61 31.92 -35.42
CA GLY A 286 -7.48 32.61 -34.45
C GLY A 286 -8.59 33.41 -35.14
N GLY A 287 -9.83 33.39 -34.61
CA GLY A 287 -10.97 34.15 -35.14
C GLY A 287 -12.24 33.32 -35.33
N GLU A 288 -13.30 33.91 -35.92
CA GLU A 288 -14.62 33.27 -36.10
C GLU A 288 -14.64 32.06 -37.06
N GLN A 289 -13.60 31.89 -37.89
CA GLN A 289 -13.41 30.72 -38.75
C GLN A 289 -12.03 30.10 -38.50
N ALA A 290 -11.98 29.09 -37.62
CA ALA A 290 -10.77 28.31 -37.37
C ALA A 290 -10.46 27.43 -38.60
N ILE A 291 -9.30 27.65 -39.22
CA ILE A 291 -8.78 26.84 -40.32
C ILE A 291 -7.55 26.10 -39.81
N GLU A 292 -7.56 24.77 -39.88
CA GLU A 292 -6.38 23.96 -39.59
C GLU A 292 -5.46 23.95 -40.82
N THR A 293 -4.36 24.70 -40.75
CA THR A 293 -3.42 24.88 -41.88
C THR A 293 -2.18 24.03 -41.67
N PRO A 294 -1.87 23.07 -42.58
CA PRO A 294 -0.61 22.33 -42.53
C PRO A 294 0.60 23.26 -42.62
N ILE A 295 1.51 23.16 -41.66
CA ILE A 295 2.73 23.98 -41.59
C ILE A 295 4.01 23.14 -41.70
N ALA A 296 3.93 21.82 -41.45
CA ALA A 296 5.05 20.92 -41.62
C ALA A 296 4.57 19.47 -41.80
N MET A 297 5.40 18.65 -42.44
CA MET A 297 5.16 17.22 -42.62
C MET A 297 6.46 16.44 -42.44
N TYR A 298 6.43 15.32 -41.72
CA TYR A 298 7.61 14.53 -41.38
C TYR A 298 7.41 13.08 -41.78
N ASN A 299 8.43 12.46 -42.36
CA ASN A 299 8.42 11.02 -42.61
C ASN A 299 8.52 10.29 -41.27
N LEU A 300 7.53 9.43 -40.99
CA LEU A 300 7.50 8.69 -39.75
C LEU A 300 8.28 7.39 -39.92
N VAL A 301 9.30 7.21 -39.09
CA VAL A 301 10.06 5.96 -39.00
C VAL A 301 9.78 5.35 -37.64
N TRP A 302 9.40 4.07 -37.65
CA TRP A 302 9.16 3.31 -36.43
C TRP A 302 10.48 2.74 -35.94
N ASP A 303 10.85 3.11 -34.72
CA ASP A 303 11.99 2.53 -34.03
C ASP A 303 11.54 1.28 -33.27
N THR A 304 12.30 0.20 -33.43
CA THR A 304 12.08 -1.07 -32.72
C THR A 304 12.88 -1.14 -31.42
N ALA A 305 13.84 -0.23 -31.22
CA ALA A 305 14.71 -0.18 -30.05
C ALA A 305 14.15 0.68 -28.90
N SER A 306 13.33 1.70 -29.17
CA SER A 306 12.58 2.43 -28.14
C SER A 306 11.32 1.66 -27.76
N SER A 307 11.43 0.80 -26.75
CA SER A 307 10.28 0.02 -26.28
C SER A 307 9.22 0.96 -25.70
N PHE A 308 8.02 0.90 -26.29
CA PHE A 308 6.79 1.49 -25.74
C PHE A 308 6.50 0.99 -24.31
N ILE A 309 7.08 -0.18 -23.98
CA ILE A 309 6.99 -0.86 -22.69
C ILE A 309 8.19 -0.49 -21.83
N THR A 310 7.93 0.08 -20.66
CA THR A 310 8.90 0.30 -19.59
C THR A 310 9.40 -1.05 -19.09
N GLY A 311 10.73 -1.21 -19.00
CA GLY A 311 11.36 -2.47 -18.57
C GLY A 311 11.01 -2.86 -17.13
N GLU A 312 11.35 -4.09 -16.76
CA GLU A 312 11.14 -4.62 -15.41
C GLU A 312 11.83 -3.74 -14.37
N ASN A 313 11.12 -3.41 -13.27
CA ASN A 313 11.60 -2.54 -12.19
C ASN A 313 12.03 -1.13 -12.62
N GLN A 314 11.72 -0.71 -13.85
CA GLN A 314 11.96 0.65 -14.33
C GLN A 314 10.72 1.52 -14.10
N LYS A 315 10.96 2.83 -13.98
CA LYS A 315 9.90 3.84 -13.83
C LYS A 315 9.62 4.51 -15.17
N ALA A 316 8.34 4.71 -15.48
CA ALA A 316 7.87 5.53 -16.58
C ALA A 316 7.79 7.00 -16.13
N GLN A 317 8.30 7.90 -16.96
CA GLN A 317 8.08 9.34 -16.80
C GLN A 317 6.82 9.73 -17.55
N LEU A 318 5.92 10.45 -16.89
CA LEU A 318 4.61 10.85 -17.37
C LEU A 318 4.37 12.34 -17.08
N LYS A 319 3.42 12.94 -17.78
CA LYS A 319 2.88 14.26 -17.44
C LYS A 319 1.40 14.13 -17.15
N VAL A 320 0.96 14.73 -16.05
CA VAL A 320 -0.45 14.80 -15.65
C VAL A 320 -0.73 16.23 -15.23
N SER A 321 -1.63 16.92 -15.93
CA SER A 321 -1.94 18.34 -15.69
C SER A 321 -0.68 19.21 -15.60
N ASP A 322 0.19 19.10 -16.62
CA ASP A 322 1.49 19.77 -16.75
C ASP A 322 2.58 19.44 -15.70
N ASN A 323 2.25 18.65 -14.68
CA ASN A 323 3.20 18.21 -13.66
C ASN A 323 3.93 16.93 -14.09
N ALA A 324 5.23 16.87 -13.81
CA ALA A 324 6.04 15.69 -14.04
C ALA A 324 5.72 14.61 -13.00
N MET A 325 5.44 13.40 -13.48
CA MET A 325 5.08 12.24 -12.66
C MET A 325 6.01 11.07 -12.99
N GLU A 326 6.38 10.29 -11.98
CA GLU A 326 6.97 8.96 -12.16
C GLU A 326 5.94 7.91 -11.78
N ALA A 327 5.83 6.85 -12.58
CA ALA A 327 5.04 5.67 -12.24
C ALA A 327 5.88 4.40 -12.39
N GLY A 328 5.71 3.41 -11.51
CA GLY A 328 6.40 2.14 -11.59
C GLY A 328 5.64 1.02 -10.88
N ILE A 329 6.09 -0.22 -11.06
CA ILE A 329 5.58 -1.37 -10.32
C ILE A 329 6.41 -1.48 -9.04
N GLU A 330 5.74 -1.41 -7.87
CA GLU A 330 6.40 -1.62 -6.58
C GLU A 330 6.42 -3.11 -6.23
N THR A 331 5.28 -3.77 -6.34
CA THR A 331 5.15 -5.22 -6.09
C THR A 331 4.17 -5.85 -7.07
N LEU A 332 4.43 -7.12 -7.40
CA LEU A 332 3.57 -7.96 -8.21
C LEU A 332 3.49 -9.34 -7.56
N TYR A 333 2.28 -9.77 -7.21
CA TYR A 333 2.00 -11.08 -6.65
C TYR A 333 1.09 -11.86 -7.57
N VAL A 334 1.33 -13.16 -7.68
CA VAL A 334 0.41 -14.11 -8.27
C VAL A 334 0.15 -15.23 -7.27
N ASP A 335 -1.13 -15.44 -6.98
CA ASP A 335 -1.62 -16.65 -6.35
C ASP A 335 -2.16 -17.57 -7.44
N ARG A 336 -1.61 -18.79 -7.51
CA ARG A 336 -1.95 -19.76 -8.55
C ARG A 336 -2.82 -20.85 -7.93
N THR A 337 -4.04 -20.99 -8.45
CA THR A 337 -4.97 -22.05 -8.04
C THR A 337 -5.23 -23.00 -9.21
N GLU A 338 -5.92 -24.12 -8.94
CA GLU A 338 -6.31 -25.07 -10.00
C GLU A 338 -7.30 -24.48 -11.02
N THR A 339 -8.08 -23.46 -10.61
CA THR A 339 -9.17 -22.90 -11.43
C THR A 339 -8.81 -21.57 -12.08
N GLN A 340 -7.95 -20.76 -11.45
CA GLN A 340 -7.54 -19.43 -11.91
C GLN A 340 -6.24 -18.96 -11.24
N ASN A 341 -5.59 -17.97 -11.86
CA ASN A 341 -4.50 -17.22 -11.24
C ASN A 341 -5.04 -15.86 -10.78
N GLU A 342 -4.83 -15.50 -9.51
CA GLU A 342 -5.18 -14.20 -8.93
C GLU A 342 -3.93 -13.33 -8.84
N TRP A 343 -3.96 -12.20 -9.52
CA TRP A 343 -2.86 -11.26 -9.62
C TRP A 343 -3.13 -10.06 -8.73
N THR A 344 -2.16 -9.67 -7.90
CA THR A 344 -2.19 -8.40 -7.18
C THR A 344 -1.03 -7.53 -7.64
N VAL A 345 -1.34 -6.33 -8.14
CA VAL A 345 -0.36 -5.39 -8.68
C VAL A 345 -0.37 -4.12 -7.85
N THR A 346 0.78 -3.74 -7.28
CA THR A 346 0.94 -2.43 -6.61
C THR A 346 1.68 -1.48 -7.56
N LEU A 347 0.97 -0.47 -8.06
CA LEU A 347 1.54 0.61 -8.83
C LEU A 347 1.90 1.77 -7.90
N LYS A 348 3.08 2.34 -8.09
CA LYS A 348 3.56 3.49 -7.32
C LYS A 348 3.69 4.70 -8.21
N TRP A 349 3.07 5.79 -7.78
CA TRP A 349 3.10 7.09 -8.42
C TRP A 349 3.86 8.09 -7.55
N THR A 350 4.83 8.79 -8.12
CA THR A 350 5.57 9.87 -7.46
C THR A 350 5.35 11.16 -8.23
N ASN A 351 4.88 12.21 -7.55
CA ASN A 351 4.82 13.55 -8.13
C ASN A 351 6.19 14.24 -8.02
N LYS A 352 6.79 14.57 -9.17
CA LYS A 352 8.06 15.31 -9.30
C LYS A 352 7.87 16.81 -9.55
N GLY A 353 6.62 17.25 -9.70
CA GLY A 353 6.24 18.66 -9.72
C GLY A 353 6.22 19.28 -8.33
N ASP A 354 5.66 20.48 -8.25
CA ASP A 354 5.61 21.33 -7.05
C ASP A 354 4.18 21.56 -6.54
N THR A 355 3.16 21.07 -7.25
CA THR A 355 1.74 21.16 -6.87
C THR A 355 1.09 19.77 -6.80
N ALA A 356 0.05 19.62 -5.97
CA ALA A 356 -0.69 18.36 -5.88
C ALA A 356 -1.49 18.07 -7.15
N VAL A 357 -1.53 16.82 -7.57
CA VAL A 357 -2.15 16.39 -8.84
C VAL A 357 -3.15 15.27 -8.58
N THR A 358 -4.39 15.45 -9.04
CA THR A 358 -5.36 14.36 -9.12
C THR A 358 -5.08 13.52 -10.36
N LEU A 359 -4.91 12.20 -10.17
CA LEU A 359 -4.74 11.28 -11.29
C LEU A 359 -6.05 11.13 -12.07
N PRO A 360 -5.99 11.08 -13.42
CA PRO A 360 -7.09 10.62 -14.25
C PRO A 360 -7.60 9.25 -13.78
N LYS A 361 -8.87 8.95 -14.03
CA LYS A 361 -9.48 7.63 -13.78
C LYS A 361 -8.94 6.58 -14.76
N TYR A 362 -7.65 6.26 -14.64
CA TYR A 362 -6.96 5.31 -15.50
C TYR A 362 -7.63 3.93 -15.44
N LYS A 363 -7.76 3.29 -16.60
CA LYS A 363 -8.11 1.88 -16.68
C LYS A 363 -6.83 1.05 -16.70
N TYR A 364 -6.81 -0.04 -15.96
CA TYR A 364 -5.66 -0.93 -15.85
C TYR A 364 -5.99 -2.29 -16.46
N GLU A 365 -5.08 -2.84 -17.27
CA GLU A 365 -5.27 -4.14 -17.93
C GLU A 365 -3.96 -4.93 -17.91
N LEU A 366 -4.00 -6.23 -17.60
CA LEU A 366 -2.89 -7.16 -17.87
C LEU A 366 -3.00 -7.66 -19.30
N MET A 367 -1.93 -7.49 -20.08
CA MET A 367 -1.82 -8.01 -21.44
C MET A 367 -0.84 -9.17 -21.48
N ASP A 368 -1.28 -10.33 -21.97
CA ASP A 368 -0.41 -11.50 -22.17
C ASP A 368 0.42 -11.40 -23.47
N SER A 369 1.29 -12.37 -23.71
CA SER A 369 2.13 -12.44 -24.91
C SER A 369 1.35 -12.60 -26.24
N ARG A 370 0.08 -13.01 -26.18
CA ARG A 370 -0.83 -13.13 -27.32
C ARG A 370 -1.58 -11.81 -27.60
N GLY A 371 -1.48 -10.84 -26.69
CA GLY A 371 -2.23 -9.58 -26.75
C GLY A 371 -3.65 -9.66 -26.16
N VAL A 372 -3.99 -10.76 -25.48
CA VAL A 372 -5.24 -10.91 -24.73
C VAL A 372 -5.16 -10.05 -23.48
N ARG A 373 -6.27 -9.39 -23.12
CA ARG A 373 -6.33 -8.43 -22.01
C ARG A 373 -7.24 -8.93 -20.90
N TYR A 374 -6.80 -8.77 -19.67
CA TYR A 374 -7.54 -9.06 -18.46
C TYR A 374 -7.68 -7.76 -17.67
N PRO A 375 -8.90 -7.37 -17.25
CA PRO A 375 -9.08 -6.15 -16.47
C PRO A 375 -8.36 -6.27 -15.12
N VAL A 376 -7.75 -5.17 -14.69
CA VAL A 376 -7.19 -5.00 -13.35
C VAL A 376 -8.12 -4.06 -12.61
N GLU A 377 -8.86 -4.61 -11.66
CA GLU A 377 -9.79 -3.89 -10.81
C GLU A 377 -9.00 -3.14 -9.74
N VAL A 378 -9.18 -1.82 -9.67
CA VAL A 378 -8.61 -0.95 -8.62
C VAL A 378 -9.77 -0.37 -7.81
N PRO A 379 -9.61 -0.15 -6.49
CA PRO A 379 -10.63 0.51 -5.69
C PRO A 379 -11.01 1.87 -6.29
N ASP A 380 -12.31 2.11 -6.44
CA ASP A 380 -12.85 3.33 -7.04
C ASP A 380 -12.66 4.51 -6.06
N ALA A 381 -11.54 5.21 -6.19
CA ALA A 381 -11.19 6.36 -5.37
C ALA A 381 -10.52 7.44 -6.23
N GLU A 382 -10.79 8.70 -5.89
CA GLU A 382 -10.03 9.83 -6.44
C GLU A 382 -8.62 9.80 -5.84
N VAL A 383 -7.61 9.59 -6.70
CA VAL A 383 -6.22 9.46 -6.25
C VAL A 383 -5.50 10.79 -6.44
N GLN A 384 -5.28 11.50 -5.33
CA GLN A 384 -4.44 12.69 -5.30
C GLN A 384 -2.98 12.33 -4.94
N VAL A 385 -2.03 12.85 -5.71
CA VAL A 385 -0.58 12.65 -5.50
C VAL A 385 0.09 13.99 -5.23
N VAL A 386 0.66 14.12 -4.03
CA VAL A 386 1.31 15.34 -3.54
C VAL A 386 2.81 15.32 -3.89
N PRO A 387 3.45 16.46 -4.19
CA PRO A 387 4.89 16.56 -4.47
C PRO A 387 5.78 15.80 -3.48
N GLY A 388 6.71 15.00 -4.01
CA GLY A 388 7.70 14.27 -3.22
C GLY A 388 7.17 13.10 -2.37
N ILE A 389 5.88 12.78 -2.49
CA ILE A 389 5.23 11.68 -1.75
C ILE A 389 4.80 10.61 -2.75
N ASP A 390 5.18 9.37 -2.46
CA ASP A 390 4.75 8.21 -3.22
C ASP A 390 3.30 7.86 -2.86
N LYS A 391 2.49 7.57 -3.89
CA LYS A 391 1.12 7.06 -3.74
C LYS A 391 1.02 5.69 -4.40
N GLU A 392 0.58 4.70 -3.64
CA GLU A 392 0.36 3.35 -4.13
C GLU A 392 -1.10 3.14 -4.53
N ILE A 393 -1.30 2.47 -5.67
CA ILE A 393 -2.59 1.98 -6.14
C ILE A 393 -2.48 0.47 -6.24
N ILE A 394 -3.36 -0.25 -5.55
CA ILE A 394 -3.38 -1.72 -5.54
C ILE A 394 -4.52 -2.17 -6.45
N GLY A 395 -4.16 -2.92 -7.49
CA GLY A 395 -5.09 -3.54 -8.42
C GLY A 395 -5.12 -5.06 -8.28
N SER A 396 -6.27 -5.67 -8.56
CA SER A 396 -6.45 -7.12 -8.60
C SER A 396 -6.91 -7.56 -9.99
N ALA A 397 -6.37 -8.66 -10.51
CA ALA A 397 -6.80 -9.24 -11.78
C ALA A 397 -6.89 -10.75 -11.70
N VAL A 398 -7.71 -11.36 -12.56
CA VAL A 398 -7.86 -12.81 -12.64
C VAL A 398 -7.53 -13.27 -14.05
N THR A 399 -6.70 -14.30 -14.17
CA THR A 399 -6.41 -14.97 -15.46
C THR A 399 -6.70 -16.47 -15.36
N PRO A 400 -6.94 -17.16 -16.49
CA PRO A 400 -7.00 -18.61 -16.50
C PRO A 400 -5.68 -19.23 -15.97
N PRO A 401 -5.72 -20.43 -15.38
CA PRO A 401 -4.55 -21.06 -14.74
C PRO A 401 -3.48 -21.44 -15.77
N THR A 402 -3.86 -21.58 -17.04
CA THR A 402 -2.97 -21.86 -18.18
C THR A 402 -2.18 -20.64 -18.68
N VAL A 403 -2.40 -19.46 -18.11
CA VAL A 403 -1.73 -18.22 -18.53
C VAL A 403 -0.73 -17.77 -17.45
N ASP A 404 0.55 -18.03 -17.72
CA ASP A 404 1.64 -17.83 -16.76
C ASP A 404 2.57 -16.63 -17.05
N GLY A 405 2.35 -15.90 -18.16
CA GLY A 405 3.12 -14.72 -18.56
C GLY A 405 4.14 -14.97 -19.69
N PRO A 406 5.02 -14.00 -20.01
CA PRO A 406 5.17 -12.69 -19.36
C PRO A 406 3.96 -11.78 -19.64
N PHE A 407 3.64 -10.91 -18.67
CA PHE A 407 2.56 -9.93 -18.80
C PHE A 407 3.11 -8.52 -19.01
N THR A 408 2.27 -7.65 -19.56
CA THR A 408 2.48 -6.20 -19.56
C THR A 408 1.28 -5.55 -18.91
N LEU A 409 1.51 -4.74 -17.87
CA LEU A 409 0.45 -3.88 -17.31
C LEU A 409 0.28 -2.67 -18.22
N LEU A 410 -0.93 -2.47 -18.73
CA LEU A 410 -1.31 -1.30 -19.52
C LEU A 410 -2.02 -0.30 -18.62
N VAL A 411 -1.56 0.95 -18.61
CA VAL A 411 -2.21 2.09 -17.96
C VAL A 411 -2.86 2.94 -19.04
N ARG A 412 -4.19 2.94 -19.08
CA ARG A 412 -4.98 3.54 -20.16
C ARG A 412 -5.66 4.79 -19.69
N TYR A 413 -5.39 5.88 -20.40
CA TYR A 413 -6.07 7.15 -20.19
C TYR A 413 -7.52 7.00 -20.70
N PRO A 414 -8.55 7.29 -19.88
CA PRO A 414 -9.95 7.16 -20.27
C PRO A 414 -10.36 8.26 -21.27
N LYS A 415 -11.44 8.05 -22.01
CA LYS A 415 -12.07 9.15 -22.76
C LYS A 415 -12.70 10.13 -21.76
N ASP A 416 -12.42 11.43 -21.92
CA ASP A 416 -13.02 12.51 -21.12
C ASP A 416 -13.43 13.70 -22.00
N GLU A 417 -13.98 14.77 -21.41
CA GLU A 417 -14.43 15.96 -22.15
C GLU A 417 -13.30 16.67 -22.90
N THR A 418 -12.07 16.56 -22.40
CA THR A 418 -10.86 17.18 -22.98
C THR A 418 -10.12 16.24 -23.95
N ASN A 419 -10.32 14.93 -23.83
CA ASN A 419 -9.64 13.87 -24.60
C ASN A 419 -10.66 12.91 -25.23
N PRO A 420 -10.98 13.07 -26.53
CA PRO A 420 -12.04 12.29 -27.19
C PRO A 420 -11.66 10.83 -27.47
N THR A 421 -10.41 10.42 -27.24
CA THR A 421 -9.86 9.10 -27.57
C THR A 421 -9.10 8.49 -26.40
N GLU A 422 -9.35 7.22 -26.11
CA GLU A 422 -8.51 6.43 -25.19
C GLU A 422 -7.14 6.13 -25.81
N TYR A 423 -6.09 6.15 -24.98
CA TYR A 423 -4.73 5.77 -25.39
C TYR A 423 -3.94 5.19 -24.20
N ILE A 424 -2.82 4.52 -24.50
CA ILE A 424 -1.93 3.98 -23.46
C ILE A 424 -0.95 5.05 -22.97
N ALA A 425 -1.16 5.49 -21.74
CA ALA A 425 -0.28 6.45 -21.06
C ALA A 425 1.04 5.79 -20.63
N ALA A 426 0.98 4.58 -20.11
CA ALA A 426 2.16 3.79 -19.75
C ALA A 426 1.94 2.29 -19.97
N ALA A 427 3.02 1.57 -20.23
CA ALA A 427 3.02 0.11 -20.25
C ALA A 427 4.23 -0.39 -19.46
N PHE A 428 4.04 -1.36 -18.57
CA PHE A 428 5.10 -1.89 -17.71
C PHE A 428 5.26 -3.38 -17.95
N LYS A 429 6.47 -3.81 -18.30
CA LYS A 429 6.78 -5.23 -18.35
C LYS A 429 6.72 -5.80 -16.94
N LEU A 430 5.93 -6.85 -16.77
CA LEU A 430 5.75 -7.51 -15.50
C LEU A 430 6.63 -8.76 -15.44
N ASN A 431 7.37 -8.89 -14.35
CA ASN A 431 8.02 -10.12 -13.96
C ASN A 431 7.35 -10.61 -12.69
N ALA A 432 6.57 -11.68 -12.83
CA ALA A 432 5.81 -12.24 -11.72
C ALA A 432 6.78 -12.94 -10.77
N GLU A 433 7.04 -12.34 -9.62
CA GLU A 433 7.67 -13.08 -8.54
C GLU A 433 6.64 -14.05 -7.96
N GLN A 434 7.03 -15.31 -7.79
CA GLN A 434 6.27 -16.18 -6.91
C GLN A 434 6.28 -15.54 -5.54
N ALA A 435 5.09 -15.36 -4.99
CA ALA A 435 4.92 -14.65 -3.74
C ALA A 435 5.71 -15.38 -2.64
N THR A 436 6.86 -14.84 -2.30
CA THR A 436 7.77 -15.40 -1.30
C THR A 436 8.23 -14.25 -0.40
N GLY A 437 8.02 -14.43 0.90
CA GLY A 437 8.47 -13.49 1.92
C GLY A 437 7.49 -12.35 2.26
N PRO A 438 7.64 -11.76 3.46
CA PRO A 438 6.85 -10.61 3.89
C PRO A 438 7.18 -9.36 3.06
N VAL A 439 6.18 -8.53 2.80
CA VAL A 439 6.40 -7.14 2.36
C VAL A 439 7.00 -6.40 3.55
N GLU A 440 8.21 -5.84 3.41
CA GLU A 440 8.80 -4.95 4.42
C GLU A 440 7.83 -3.80 4.77
N GLY A 441 7.94 -3.25 5.98
CA GLY A 441 7.03 -2.19 6.45
C GLY A 441 6.87 -1.05 5.43
N LYS A 442 5.62 -0.68 5.13
CA LYS A 442 5.29 0.35 4.15
C LYS A 442 5.22 1.73 4.79
N LYS A 443 5.75 2.73 4.09
CA LYS A 443 5.53 4.14 4.46
C LYS A 443 4.16 4.58 3.97
N TYR A 444 3.36 5.14 4.87
CA TYR A 444 2.01 5.61 4.58
C TYR A 444 1.86 7.07 5.01
N ARG A 445 1.39 7.95 4.13
CA ARG A 445 1.11 9.35 4.45
C ARG A 445 -0.36 9.66 4.24
N ASN A 446 -0.97 10.30 5.22
CA ASN A 446 -2.31 10.84 5.15
C ASN A 446 -2.31 12.33 5.57
N GLU A 447 -3.50 12.91 5.77
CA GLU A 447 -3.66 14.29 6.23
C GLU A 447 -3.08 14.55 7.62
N TYR A 448 -2.94 13.50 8.45
CA TYR A 448 -2.48 13.58 9.83
C TYR A 448 -0.98 13.39 10.01
N GLY A 449 -0.28 12.76 9.06
CA GLY A 449 1.10 12.39 9.29
C GLY A 449 1.72 11.41 8.29
N LEU A 450 2.94 10.98 8.64
CA LEU A 450 3.74 9.99 7.91
C LEU A 450 4.06 8.85 8.87
N TYR A 451 3.64 7.65 8.50
CA TYR A 451 3.77 6.45 9.32
C TYR A 451 4.59 5.38 8.60
N GLN A 452 5.14 4.46 9.38
CA GLN A 452 5.56 3.14 8.91
C GLN A 452 4.56 2.12 9.44
N ILE A 453 3.94 1.37 8.54
CA ILE A 453 2.94 0.34 8.87
C ILE A 453 3.53 -1.02 8.48
N SER A 454 3.45 -2.00 9.38
CA SER A 454 3.99 -3.35 9.13
C SER A 454 3.18 -4.41 9.85
N VAL A 455 3.26 -5.66 9.38
CA VAL A 455 2.75 -6.82 10.13
C VAL A 455 3.91 -7.39 10.93
N SER A 456 3.87 -7.24 12.26
CA SER A 456 5.00 -7.58 13.14
C SER A 456 5.04 -9.07 13.50
N ARG A 457 3.88 -9.70 13.67
CA ARG A 457 3.76 -11.16 13.90
C ARG A 457 2.35 -11.67 13.62
N VAL A 458 2.26 -12.98 13.39
CA VAL A 458 0.99 -13.72 13.33
C VAL A 458 1.02 -14.79 14.41
N GLU A 459 0.04 -14.81 15.31
CA GLU A 459 -0.12 -15.84 16.34
C GLU A 459 -1.27 -16.77 15.96
N ARG A 460 -1.13 -18.06 16.29
CA ARG A 460 -2.20 -19.06 16.22
C ARG A 460 -2.45 -19.60 17.62
N LEU A 461 -3.66 -19.44 18.14
CA LEU A 461 -4.03 -19.77 19.52
C LEU A 461 -5.27 -20.69 19.57
N PRO A 462 -5.33 -21.68 20.47
CA PRO A 462 -6.47 -22.58 20.58
C PRO A 462 -7.76 -21.86 20.98
N TRP A 463 -8.90 -22.28 20.44
CA TRP A 463 -10.24 -21.80 20.81
C TRP A 463 -11.30 -22.88 20.63
N GLY A 464 -11.46 -23.77 21.61
CA GLY A 464 -12.41 -24.88 21.51
C GLY A 464 -12.09 -25.80 20.31
N ASP A 465 -13.04 -25.95 19.39
CA ASP A 465 -12.89 -26.68 18.11
C ASP A 465 -12.36 -25.80 16.97
N GLN A 466 -11.88 -24.60 17.29
CA GLN A 466 -11.30 -23.64 16.36
C GLN A 466 -9.93 -23.17 16.87
N ASP A 467 -9.21 -22.46 16.02
CA ASP A 467 -8.05 -21.66 16.39
C ASP A 467 -8.30 -20.20 16.03
N LEU A 468 -7.80 -19.30 16.88
CA LEU A 468 -7.68 -17.87 16.62
C LEU A 468 -6.41 -17.60 15.81
N ILE A 469 -6.56 -16.85 14.72
CA ILE A 469 -5.45 -16.30 13.95
C ILE A 469 -5.38 -14.81 14.23
N ASN A 470 -4.32 -14.36 14.91
CA ASN A 470 -4.11 -12.98 15.34
C ASN A 470 -2.93 -12.37 14.59
N ALA A 471 -3.16 -11.42 13.69
CA ALA A 471 -2.12 -10.69 12.99
C ALA A 471 -1.92 -9.29 13.60
N TYR A 472 -0.71 -9.01 14.06
CA TYR A 472 -0.36 -7.74 14.70
C TYR A 472 0.14 -6.74 13.67
N VAL A 473 -0.58 -5.63 13.53
CA VAL A 473 -0.22 -4.53 12.64
C VAL A 473 0.39 -3.42 13.48
N GLU A 474 1.69 -3.17 13.32
CA GLU A 474 2.40 -2.08 13.97
C GLU A 474 2.32 -0.79 13.15
N VAL A 475 2.07 0.34 13.82
CA VAL A 475 2.06 1.68 13.24
C VAL A 475 3.06 2.55 14.00
N GLU A 476 4.10 3.01 13.31
CA GLU A 476 5.14 3.91 13.85
C GLU A 476 4.98 5.31 13.25
N ASN A 477 5.02 6.35 14.09
CA ASN A 477 5.10 7.74 13.63
C ASN A 477 6.52 8.08 13.16
N LEU A 478 6.69 8.35 11.86
CA LEU A 478 7.98 8.73 11.29
C LEU A 478 8.25 10.25 11.32
N GLY A 479 7.27 11.06 11.69
CA GLY A 479 7.39 12.50 11.84
C GLY A 479 8.19 12.94 13.07
N SER A 480 8.45 14.25 13.12
CA SER A 480 9.18 14.91 14.21
C SER A 480 8.27 15.46 15.32
N THR A 481 6.95 15.33 15.17
CA THR A 481 5.92 15.81 16.12
C THR A 481 4.85 14.74 16.31
N SER A 482 3.92 14.96 17.25
CA SER A 482 2.79 14.07 17.42
C SER A 482 1.89 14.02 16.18
N GLN A 483 1.37 12.85 15.85
CA GLN A 483 0.50 12.57 14.71
C GLN A 483 -0.72 11.74 15.14
N VAL A 484 -1.87 11.93 14.50
CA VAL A 484 -3.11 11.19 14.81
C VAL A 484 -2.99 9.75 14.32
N ILE A 485 -3.43 8.78 15.11
CA ILE A 485 -3.33 7.37 14.70
C ILE A 485 -4.35 7.07 13.59
N PRO A 486 -3.94 6.52 12.42
CA PRO A 486 -4.85 6.16 11.32
C PRO A 486 -5.94 5.17 11.74
N GLN A 487 -7.17 5.33 11.25
CA GLN A 487 -8.24 4.36 11.48
C GLN A 487 -8.11 3.19 10.51
N ILE A 488 -7.31 2.18 10.88
CA ILE A 488 -7.05 1.02 10.03
C ILE A 488 -8.27 0.10 9.98
N THR A 489 -8.56 -0.39 8.78
CA THR A 489 -9.45 -1.51 8.45
C THR A 489 -8.65 -2.57 7.68
N ALA A 490 -9.08 -3.83 7.74
CA ALA A 490 -8.35 -4.94 7.12
C ALA A 490 -9.29 -5.90 6.39
N ALA A 491 -8.92 -6.30 5.18
CA ALA A 491 -9.44 -7.49 4.52
C ALA A 491 -8.38 -8.61 4.59
N LEU A 492 -8.80 -9.81 4.99
CA LEU A 492 -7.92 -10.93 5.28
C LEU A 492 -8.10 -12.05 4.25
N LYS A 493 -6.99 -12.59 3.76
CA LYS A 493 -6.95 -13.82 2.96
C LYS A 493 -6.07 -14.87 3.63
N LEU A 494 -6.47 -16.13 3.55
CA LEU A 494 -5.68 -17.29 3.96
C LEU A 494 -5.46 -18.19 2.74
N ASN A 495 -4.20 -18.43 2.37
CA ASN A 495 -3.82 -19.07 1.10
C ASN A 495 -4.60 -18.47 -0.09
N GLY A 496 -4.69 -17.13 -0.16
CA GLY A 496 -5.40 -16.41 -1.22
C GLY A 496 -6.93 -16.37 -1.13
N ILE A 497 -7.55 -17.22 -0.30
CA ILE A 497 -9.01 -17.27 -0.13
C ILE A 497 -9.45 -16.18 0.84
N ASN A 498 -10.44 -15.37 0.43
CA ASN A 498 -11.03 -14.34 1.29
C ASN A 498 -11.68 -14.97 2.52
N VAL A 499 -11.32 -14.46 3.70
CA VAL A 499 -12.10 -14.65 4.92
C VAL A 499 -13.27 -13.66 4.89
N ASN A 500 -14.47 -14.11 5.25
CA ASN A 500 -15.64 -13.22 5.27
C ASN A 500 -15.39 -12.02 6.18
N GLU A 501 -15.75 -10.81 5.75
CA GLU A 501 -15.50 -9.58 6.51
C GLU A 501 -16.13 -9.61 7.91
N GLN A 502 -17.25 -10.31 8.09
CA GLN A 502 -17.93 -10.47 9.40
C GLN A 502 -17.14 -11.33 10.39
N ASP A 503 -16.26 -12.20 9.88
CA ASP A 503 -15.41 -13.10 10.67
C ASP A 503 -14.04 -12.46 10.97
N VAL A 504 -13.79 -11.25 10.46
CA VAL A 504 -12.55 -10.48 10.68
C VAL A 504 -12.83 -9.35 11.67
N LYS A 505 -12.22 -9.43 12.85
CA LYS A 505 -12.29 -8.39 13.88
C LYS A 505 -10.96 -7.64 13.93
N ILE A 506 -11.02 -6.31 13.99
CA ILE A 506 -9.83 -5.48 14.20
C ILE A 506 -9.99 -4.70 15.50
N MET A 507 -8.94 -4.68 16.31
CA MET A 507 -8.92 -3.92 17.56
C MET A 507 -7.60 -3.20 17.73
N LYS A 508 -7.67 -2.02 18.36
CA LYS A 508 -6.49 -1.26 18.75
C LYS A 508 -6.03 -1.71 20.13
N ILE A 509 -4.75 -2.02 20.29
CA ILE A 509 -4.21 -2.60 21.52
C ILE A 509 -4.07 -1.54 22.63
N GLU A 510 -3.80 -0.28 22.26
CA GLU A 510 -3.57 0.82 23.19
C GLU A 510 -4.63 1.92 23.05
N ASP A 511 -5.09 2.47 24.17
CA ASP A 511 -6.03 3.61 24.23
C ASP A 511 -5.31 4.95 24.02
N LYS A 512 -4.48 5.03 22.99
CA LYS A 512 -3.84 6.28 22.55
C LYS A 512 -4.66 6.88 21.43
N ILE A 513 -4.78 8.20 21.37
CA ILE A 513 -5.40 8.90 20.22
C ILE A 513 -4.36 9.49 19.25
N MET A 514 -3.13 9.68 19.72
CA MET A 514 -2.00 10.22 18.94
C MET A 514 -0.73 9.44 19.27
N LEU A 515 0.24 9.48 18.35
CA LEU A 515 1.60 9.00 18.55
C LEU A 515 2.55 10.17 18.59
N GLY A 516 3.35 10.30 19.65
CA GLY A 516 4.52 11.17 19.68
C GLY A 516 5.54 10.81 18.60
N ALA A 517 6.56 11.66 18.42
CA ALA A 517 7.61 11.41 17.45
C ALA A 517 8.31 10.07 17.73
N LYS A 518 8.42 9.20 16.72
CA LYS A 518 8.97 7.83 16.81
C LYS A 518 8.20 6.87 17.73
N GLU A 519 7.05 7.28 18.23
CA GLU A 519 6.19 6.41 19.02
C GLU A 519 5.48 5.40 18.13
N LYS A 520 5.22 4.21 18.70
CA LYS A 520 4.56 3.09 18.05
C LYS A 520 3.25 2.74 18.77
N THR A 521 2.32 2.19 18.00
CA THR A 521 1.14 1.49 18.51
C THR A 521 0.88 0.26 17.67
N SER A 522 -0.08 -0.57 18.10
CA SER A 522 -0.42 -1.80 17.39
C SER A 522 -1.92 -2.02 17.33
N TYR A 523 -2.34 -2.57 16.19
CA TYR A 523 -3.64 -3.20 16.00
C TYR A 523 -3.47 -4.71 15.99
N VAL A 524 -4.51 -5.44 16.32
CA VAL A 524 -4.60 -6.88 16.06
C VAL A 524 -5.82 -7.18 15.21
N VAL A 525 -5.60 -7.90 14.13
CA VAL A 525 -6.61 -8.42 13.21
C VAL A 525 -6.80 -9.89 13.56
N THR A 526 -7.99 -10.25 13.99
CA THR A 526 -8.35 -11.58 14.50
C THR A 526 -9.38 -12.24 13.60
N THR A 527 -9.20 -13.53 13.33
CA THR A 527 -10.24 -14.40 12.77
C THR A 527 -10.20 -15.79 13.42
N LYS A 528 -11.23 -16.61 13.17
CA LYS A 528 -11.32 -18.00 13.63
C LYS A 528 -11.30 -18.96 12.45
N VAL A 529 -10.55 -20.04 12.60
CA VAL A 529 -10.49 -21.14 11.63
C VAL A 529 -10.70 -22.47 12.36
N PRO A 530 -11.23 -23.53 11.73
CA PRO A 530 -11.24 -24.86 12.33
C PRO A 530 -9.82 -25.28 12.75
N TYR A 531 -9.65 -25.98 13.88
CA TYR A 531 -8.30 -26.34 14.38
C TYR A 531 -7.53 -27.25 13.40
N THR A 532 -8.23 -27.97 12.51
CA THR A 532 -7.63 -28.82 11.47
C THR A 532 -7.21 -28.03 10.22
N TYR A 533 -7.59 -26.75 10.11
CA TYR A 533 -7.25 -25.94 8.94
C TYR A 533 -5.76 -25.60 8.92
N THR A 534 -5.13 -25.81 7.76
CA THR A 534 -3.72 -25.49 7.52
C THR A 534 -3.60 -24.38 6.49
N PHE A 535 -2.82 -23.36 6.81
CA PHE A 535 -2.44 -22.32 5.87
C PHE A 535 -0.94 -22.07 5.94
N ASN A 536 -0.36 -21.74 4.78
CA ASN A 536 1.05 -21.38 4.66
C ASN A 536 1.24 -19.87 4.51
N GLU A 537 0.14 -19.16 4.23
CA GLU A 537 0.17 -17.74 3.92
C GLU A 537 -1.05 -17.02 4.45
N LEU A 538 -0.80 -15.86 5.06
CA LEU A 538 -1.77 -14.86 5.43
C LEU A 538 -1.50 -13.57 4.65
N THR A 539 -2.54 -13.01 4.04
CA THR A 539 -2.48 -11.72 3.35
C THR A 539 -3.44 -10.73 3.99
N LEU A 540 -2.97 -9.52 4.29
CA LEU A 540 -3.78 -8.41 4.79
C LEU A 540 -3.76 -7.28 3.76
N ASN A 541 -4.94 -6.90 3.27
CA ASN A 541 -5.11 -5.64 2.58
C ASN A 541 -5.59 -4.59 3.58
N LEU A 542 -4.70 -3.67 3.95
CA LEU A 542 -4.98 -2.62 4.92
C LEU A 542 -5.45 -1.36 4.21
N SER A 543 -6.46 -0.70 4.78
CA SER A 543 -6.98 0.58 4.33
C SER A 543 -7.30 1.48 5.51
N GLU A 544 -7.12 2.78 5.38
CA GLU A 544 -7.57 3.77 6.33
C GLU A 544 -9.02 4.15 6.02
N GLN A 545 -9.90 4.06 7.02
CA GLN A 545 -11.21 4.68 6.95
C GLN A 545 -11.05 6.20 7.05
N THR A 546 -11.47 6.90 5.99
CA THR A 546 -11.53 8.36 5.94
C THR A 546 -12.96 8.82 6.27
N SER A 547 -13.28 10.10 6.09
CA SER A 547 -14.62 10.63 6.40
C SER A 547 -15.74 9.84 5.71
N GLY A 548 -16.65 9.26 6.50
CA GLY A 548 -17.78 8.46 5.98
C GLY A 548 -17.39 7.01 5.65
N GLU A 549 -17.79 6.55 4.46
CA GLU A 549 -17.48 5.20 3.94
C GLU A 549 -16.23 5.14 3.06
N ALA A 550 -15.64 6.29 2.71
CA ALA A 550 -14.47 6.35 1.85
C ALA A 550 -13.25 5.71 2.54
N LYS A 551 -12.56 4.81 1.83
CA LYS A 551 -11.35 4.13 2.31
C LYS A 551 -10.15 4.51 1.44
N ALA A 552 -9.06 4.91 2.08
CA ALA A 552 -7.77 5.10 1.42
C ALA A 552 -6.93 3.84 1.59
N THR A 553 -6.46 3.24 0.49
CA THR A 553 -5.59 2.06 0.56
C THR A 553 -4.27 2.40 1.25
N ILE A 554 -3.90 1.61 2.27
CA ILE A 554 -2.59 1.69 2.93
C ILE A 554 -1.61 0.78 2.20
N GLY A 555 -2.00 -0.48 1.96
CA GLY A 555 -1.06 -1.47 1.46
C GLY A 555 -1.53 -2.91 1.57
N LEU A 556 -0.98 -3.76 0.71
CA LEU A 556 -0.99 -5.21 0.90
C LEU A 556 0.21 -5.63 1.77
N PHE A 557 -0.05 -6.50 2.74
CA PHE A 557 0.94 -7.09 3.62
C PHE A 557 0.78 -8.61 3.61
N ARG A 558 1.90 -9.32 3.72
CA ARG A 558 1.93 -10.78 3.68
C ARG A 558 2.73 -11.29 4.88
N ALA A 559 2.25 -12.38 5.47
CA ALA A 559 2.96 -13.14 6.48
C ALA A 559 2.87 -14.64 6.16
N ASP A 560 4.02 -15.29 6.08
CA ASP A 560 4.18 -16.72 5.78
C ASP A 560 4.70 -17.53 6.98
N LYS A 561 4.83 -16.88 8.14
CA LYS A 561 5.30 -17.48 9.39
C LYS A 561 4.32 -17.22 10.51
N ILE A 562 3.97 -18.29 11.20
CA ILE A 562 3.23 -18.24 12.45
C ILE A 562 4.25 -18.22 13.58
N SER A 563 4.16 -17.20 14.43
CA SER A 563 4.96 -17.06 15.64
C SER A 563 4.32 -17.88 16.77
N PRO A 564 5.08 -18.77 17.45
CA PRO A 564 4.61 -19.41 18.65
C PRO A 564 4.45 -18.39 19.79
N ALA A 565 3.61 -18.71 20.78
CA ALA A 565 3.52 -17.93 22.01
C ALA A 565 4.90 -17.81 22.66
N THR A 566 5.26 -16.61 23.11
CA THR A 566 6.59 -16.37 23.70
C THR A 566 6.73 -17.12 25.02
N SER A 567 7.80 -17.88 25.19
CA SER A 567 8.03 -18.63 26.43
C SER A 567 8.48 -17.72 27.56
N VAL A 568 7.87 -17.87 28.75
CA VAL A 568 8.21 -17.17 29.98
C VAL A 568 8.73 -18.17 31.01
N SER A 569 9.88 -17.87 31.60
CA SER A 569 10.47 -18.70 32.65
C SER A 569 9.70 -18.58 33.97
N ILE A 570 9.51 -19.69 34.68
CA ILE A 570 8.74 -19.77 35.94
C ILE A 570 9.31 -18.95 37.11
N GLY A 571 10.54 -18.43 37.02
CA GLY A 571 11.12 -17.48 37.98
C GLY A 571 11.06 -16.01 37.54
N SER A 572 10.41 -15.72 36.41
CA SER A 572 10.32 -14.39 35.82
C SER A 572 8.90 -13.84 35.88
N LYS A 573 8.78 -12.51 35.86
CA LYS A 573 7.51 -11.82 35.73
C LYS A 573 7.19 -11.57 34.26
N HIS A 574 6.03 -12.02 33.80
CA HIS A 574 5.46 -11.52 32.55
C HIS A 574 4.81 -10.16 32.81
N LYS A 575 5.07 -9.17 31.94
CA LYS A 575 4.49 -7.82 32.05
C LYS A 575 3.52 -7.57 30.92
N ILE A 576 2.34 -7.10 31.27
CA ILE A 576 1.40 -6.44 30.37
C ILE A 576 1.73 -4.94 30.47
N ASP A 577 2.27 -4.35 29.40
CA ASP A 577 2.74 -2.95 29.40
C ASP A 577 1.93 -2.04 28.46
N SER A 578 0.62 -2.28 28.39
CA SER A 578 -0.29 -1.36 27.70
C SER A 578 -0.74 -0.24 28.63
N VAL A 579 -0.74 1.00 28.12
CA VAL A 579 -1.20 2.17 28.87
C VAL A 579 -2.61 1.95 29.42
N GLY A 580 -2.78 2.17 30.73
CA GLY A 580 -4.05 2.01 31.41
C GLY A 580 -4.39 0.56 31.76
N ARG A 581 -3.53 -0.40 31.48
CA ARG A 581 -3.76 -1.83 31.73
C ARG A 581 -2.49 -2.52 32.23
N ARG A 582 -1.56 -1.76 32.81
CA ARG A 582 -0.28 -2.29 33.27
C ARG A 582 -0.46 -3.26 34.40
N ALA A 583 0.06 -4.47 34.21
CA ALA A 583 -0.01 -5.54 35.20
C ALA A 583 1.16 -6.51 35.04
N SER A 584 1.45 -7.28 36.08
CA SER A 584 2.46 -8.33 36.02
C SER A 584 1.99 -9.65 36.60
N LEU A 585 2.32 -10.72 35.89
CA LEU A 585 1.99 -12.10 36.22
C LEU A 585 3.27 -12.86 36.59
N GLU A 586 3.33 -13.40 37.80
CA GLU A 586 4.44 -14.18 38.32
C GLU A 586 3.95 -15.58 38.67
N PHE A 587 4.54 -16.62 38.06
CA PHE A 587 4.20 -18.00 38.38
C PHE A 587 4.61 -18.34 39.82
N LEU A 588 3.70 -18.97 40.56
CA LEU A 588 3.95 -19.39 41.94
C LEU A 588 4.11 -20.91 42.02
N ASN A 589 3.11 -21.66 41.57
CA ASN A 589 3.15 -23.11 41.61
C ASN A 589 2.11 -23.77 40.69
N THR A 590 2.23 -25.08 40.52
CA THR A 590 1.22 -25.92 39.88
C THR A 590 0.97 -27.19 40.68
N TYR A 591 -0.26 -27.66 40.66
CA TYR A 591 -0.69 -28.85 41.38
C TYR A 591 -1.68 -29.66 40.53
N VAL A 592 -1.78 -30.93 40.86
CA VAL A 592 -2.87 -31.81 40.41
C VAL A 592 -3.68 -32.20 41.64
N PHE A 593 -4.98 -31.89 41.62
CA PHE A 593 -5.93 -32.30 42.65
C PHE A 593 -6.65 -33.55 42.17
N GLU A 594 -6.75 -34.55 43.04
CA GLU A 594 -7.36 -35.84 42.73
C GLU A 594 -8.88 -35.75 42.84
N GLY A 595 -9.58 -36.19 41.79
CA GLY A 595 -11.03 -36.41 41.79
C GLY A 595 -11.38 -37.90 41.78
N LYS A 596 -12.67 -38.22 41.60
CA LYS A 596 -13.12 -39.61 41.52
C LYS A 596 -12.86 -40.21 40.13
N ASP A 597 -13.37 -39.55 39.10
CA ASP A 597 -13.38 -40.03 37.71
C ASP A 597 -12.32 -39.31 36.85
N ASP A 598 -11.94 -38.10 37.25
CA ASP A 598 -10.98 -37.19 36.62
C ASP A 598 -10.12 -36.49 37.69
N ASP A 599 -9.16 -35.70 37.25
CA ASP A 599 -8.30 -34.86 38.10
C ASP A 599 -8.41 -33.39 37.68
N LEU A 600 -8.00 -32.48 38.56
CA LEU A 600 -7.99 -31.04 38.29
C LEU A 600 -6.55 -30.53 38.26
N LEU A 601 -6.10 -30.10 37.09
CA LEU A 601 -4.84 -29.38 36.93
C LEU A 601 -5.03 -27.92 37.36
N TYR A 602 -4.15 -27.42 38.21
CA TYR A 602 -4.25 -26.10 38.83
C TYR A 602 -2.92 -25.37 38.74
N ALA A 603 -2.93 -24.12 38.28
CA ALA A 603 -1.76 -23.24 38.23
C ALA A 603 -2.05 -21.91 38.95
N GLU A 604 -1.13 -21.51 39.82
CA GLU A 604 -1.23 -20.30 40.65
C GLU A 604 -0.25 -19.23 40.19
N PHE A 605 -0.73 -17.99 40.16
CA PHE A 605 0.07 -16.82 39.84
C PHE A 605 -0.19 -15.70 40.84
N LYS A 606 0.86 -14.93 41.15
CA LYS A 606 0.72 -13.61 41.75
C LYS A 606 0.47 -12.62 40.62
N TYR A 607 -0.69 -11.99 40.64
CA TYR A 607 -1.10 -11.00 39.65
C TYR A 607 -1.13 -9.61 40.29
N SER A 608 -0.40 -8.66 39.72
CA SER A 608 -0.13 -7.36 40.33
C SER A 608 -0.66 -6.21 39.47
N ASN A 609 -1.20 -5.17 40.10
CA ASN A 609 -1.57 -3.92 39.44
C ASN A 609 -0.34 -2.99 39.36
N ASP A 610 0.23 -2.85 38.17
CA ASP A 610 1.42 -2.02 37.94
C ASP A 610 1.04 -0.58 37.50
N GLU A 611 -0.26 -0.23 37.53
CA GLU A 611 -0.72 1.14 37.33
C GLU A 611 -0.46 2.02 38.57
N THR A 612 -0.38 3.33 38.33
CA THR A 612 -0.23 4.35 39.40
C THR A 612 -1.53 4.61 40.19
N ARG A 613 -2.65 4.03 39.76
CA ARG A 613 -3.98 4.21 40.34
C ARG A 613 -4.66 2.86 40.55
N SER A 614 -5.66 2.83 41.43
CA SER A 614 -6.47 1.64 41.63
C SER A 614 -7.20 1.27 40.34
N LYS A 615 -7.11 0.01 39.92
CA LYS A 615 -7.74 -0.48 38.70
C LYS A 615 -8.07 -1.97 38.80
N THR A 616 -9.06 -2.38 38.03
CA THR A 616 -9.34 -3.80 37.81
C THR A 616 -8.30 -4.35 36.83
N LEU A 617 -7.78 -5.54 37.11
CA LEU A 617 -6.74 -6.15 36.29
C LEU A 617 -7.30 -6.63 34.94
N PRO A 618 -6.46 -6.68 33.88
CA PRO A 618 -6.85 -7.27 32.60
C PRO A 618 -7.40 -8.68 32.77
N ALA A 619 -8.55 -8.95 32.14
CA ALA A 619 -9.11 -10.29 32.08
C ALA A 619 -8.22 -11.19 31.22
N LEU A 620 -7.98 -12.41 31.67
CA LEU A 620 -7.12 -13.39 31.01
C LEU A 620 -7.91 -14.62 30.60
N LYS A 621 -7.43 -15.27 29.54
CA LYS A 621 -7.88 -16.59 29.06
C LYS A 621 -6.66 -17.48 28.90
N ALA A 622 -6.82 -18.77 29.20
CA ALA A 622 -5.71 -19.69 29.12
C ALA A 622 -6.12 -21.09 28.65
N TYR A 623 -5.12 -21.83 28.17
CA TYR A 623 -5.18 -23.23 27.83
C TYR A 623 -3.93 -23.93 28.36
N PHE A 624 -4.09 -25.14 28.90
CA PHE A 624 -2.97 -26.03 29.14
C PHE A 624 -2.67 -26.83 27.88
N LYS A 625 -1.39 -26.97 27.53
CA LYS A 625 -0.90 -27.76 26.41
C LYS A 625 0.02 -28.86 26.93
N THR A 626 -0.31 -30.11 26.67
CA THR A 626 0.53 -31.26 27.02
C THR A 626 1.66 -31.47 26.00
N SER A 627 2.63 -32.31 26.37
CA SER A 627 3.80 -32.64 25.52
C SER A 627 3.44 -33.31 24.21
N ASP A 628 2.29 -33.99 24.14
CA ASP A 628 1.72 -34.58 22.91
C ASP A 628 0.94 -33.57 22.04
N GLY A 629 0.82 -32.31 22.49
CA GLY A 629 0.12 -31.25 21.78
C GLY A 629 -1.38 -31.14 22.08
N THR A 630 -1.92 -31.94 22.99
CA THR A 630 -3.33 -31.83 23.42
C THR A 630 -3.56 -30.54 24.20
N TYR A 631 -4.69 -29.88 23.96
CA TYR A 631 -5.09 -28.67 24.66
C TYR A 631 -6.26 -28.94 25.61
N PHE A 632 -6.16 -28.41 26.83
CA PHE A 632 -7.26 -28.34 27.80
C PHE A 632 -7.58 -26.88 28.08
N GLU A 633 -8.82 -26.48 27.84
CA GLU A 633 -9.28 -25.14 28.17
C GLU A 633 -9.19 -24.91 29.68
N ALA A 634 -8.59 -23.79 30.07
CA ALA A 634 -8.50 -23.41 31.47
C ALA A 634 -9.60 -22.40 31.83
N ASP A 635 -10.32 -22.69 32.91
CA ASP A 635 -11.13 -21.71 33.62
C ASP A 635 -10.18 -20.80 34.42
N VAL A 636 -10.13 -19.53 34.05
CA VAL A 636 -9.29 -18.52 34.70
C VAL A 636 -10.17 -17.70 35.63
N VAL A 637 -9.88 -17.73 36.93
CA VAL A 637 -10.64 -16.98 37.93
C VAL A 637 -10.23 -15.51 37.88
N ASN A 638 -10.82 -14.77 36.95
CA ASN A 638 -10.52 -13.37 36.72
C ASN A 638 -10.90 -12.49 37.91
N VAL A 639 -10.07 -11.47 38.14
CA VAL A 639 -10.14 -10.60 39.32
C VAL A 639 -11.14 -9.50 39.07
N LYS A 640 -12.26 -9.52 39.80
CA LYS A 640 -13.39 -8.58 39.62
C LYS A 640 -13.19 -7.31 40.43
N SER A 641 -12.52 -7.43 41.57
CA SER A 641 -12.22 -6.33 42.48
C SER A 641 -11.17 -5.38 41.90
N GLN A 642 -11.26 -4.10 42.25
CA GLN A 642 -10.19 -3.15 41.97
C GLN A 642 -9.01 -3.37 42.93
N LEU A 643 -7.80 -3.40 42.40
CA LEU A 643 -6.58 -3.45 43.19
C LEU A 643 -5.97 -2.06 43.26
N LYS A 644 -5.49 -1.66 44.44
CA LYS A 644 -4.66 -0.45 44.61
C LYS A 644 -3.40 -0.51 43.74
N SER A 645 -2.74 0.63 43.54
CA SER A 645 -1.42 0.65 42.88
C SER A 645 -0.43 -0.26 43.62
N ASN A 646 0.29 -1.10 42.88
CA ASN A 646 1.16 -2.18 43.39
C ASN A 646 0.42 -3.23 44.23
N GLY A 647 -0.92 -3.23 44.19
CA GLY A 647 -1.72 -4.23 44.86
C GLY A 647 -1.56 -5.59 44.18
N THR A 648 -1.71 -6.66 44.95
CA THR A 648 -1.50 -8.03 44.48
C THR A 648 -2.69 -8.93 44.80
N THR A 649 -2.91 -9.95 43.96
CA THR A 649 -3.93 -10.98 44.17
C THR A 649 -3.46 -12.33 43.63
N LEU A 650 -4.09 -13.39 44.11
CA LEU A 650 -3.85 -14.75 43.66
C LEU A 650 -4.78 -15.05 42.47
N LEU A 651 -4.18 -15.22 41.29
CA LEU A 651 -4.88 -15.67 40.09
C LEU A 651 -4.71 -17.19 39.97
N ALA A 652 -5.78 -17.88 39.60
CA ALA A 652 -5.79 -19.30 39.35
C ALA A 652 -6.28 -19.63 37.94
N ALA A 653 -5.58 -20.53 37.26
CA ALA A 653 -6.04 -21.19 36.04
C ALA A 653 -6.24 -22.68 36.34
N LYS A 654 -7.41 -23.23 36.02
CA LYS A 654 -7.78 -24.61 36.35
C LYS A 654 -8.41 -25.34 35.17
N ALA A 655 -8.12 -26.63 35.00
CA ALA A 655 -8.70 -27.46 33.95
C ALA A 655 -8.91 -28.90 34.45
N VAL A 656 -10.06 -29.48 34.10
CA VAL A 656 -10.34 -30.90 34.35
C VAL A 656 -9.58 -31.73 33.32
N VAL A 657 -8.84 -32.74 33.80
CA VAL A 657 -7.97 -33.60 33.00
C VAL A 657 -8.26 -35.08 33.30
N PRO A 658 -8.11 -35.99 32.32
CA PRO A 658 -8.37 -37.41 32.54
C PRO A 658 -7.36 -38.03 33.52
N LYS A 659 -7.71 -39.15 34.17
CA LYS A 659 -6.79 -39.91 35.06
C LYS A 659 -5.50 -40.39 34.40
N THR A 660 -5.46 -40.42 33.07
CA THR A 660 -4.28 -40.77 32.29
C THR A 660 -3.31 -39.58 32.13
N PHE A 661 -3.71 -38.37 32.52
CA PHE A 661 -2.87 -37.18 32.44
C PHE A 661 -1.65 -37.30 33.36
N VAL A 662 -0.50 -36.84 32.87
CA VAL A 662 0.75 -36.81 33.63
C VAL A 662 1.31 -35.39 33.61
N SER A 663 1.46 -34.80 34.81
CA SER A 663 2.22 -33.56 34.99
C SER A 663 3.71 -33.90 35.04
N ASP A 664 4.33 -34.10 33.87
CA ASP A 664 5.71 -34.55 33.69
C ASP A 664 6.76 -33.41 33.68
N GLY A 665 6.31 -32.16 33.76
CA GLY A 665 7.15 -30.97 33.61
C GLY A 665 7.32 -30.48 32.16
N ASN A 666 6.59 -31.05 31.21
CA ASN A 666 6.51 -30.60 29.82
C ASN A 666 5.14 -30.01 29.45
N VAL A 667 4.27 -29.81 30.45
CA VAL A 667 2.99 -29.11 30.27
C VAL A 667 3.25 -27.61 30.20
N GLU A 668 2.62 -26.94 29.25
CA GLU A 668 2.68 -25.50 29.08
C GLU A 668 1.32 -24.87 29.42
N LEU A 669 1.31 -23.74 30.13
CA LEU A 669 0.14 -22.88 30.21
C LEU A 669 0.29 -21.73 29.20
N VAL A 670 -0.54 -21.75 28.15
CA VAL A 670 -0.68 -20.65 27.20
C VAL A 670 -1.72 -19.69 27.73
N ILE A 671 -1.33 -18.49 28.14
CA ILE A 671 -2.19 -17.48 28.76
C ILE A 671 -2.04 -16.13 28.05
N GLY A 672 -3.15 -15.44 27.81
CA GLY A 672 -3.15 -14.12 27.19
C GLY A 672 -4.36 -13.27 27.61
N GLU A 673 -4.42 -12.05 27.08
CA GLU A 673 -5.46 -11.08 27.40
C GLU A 673 -6.75 -11.42 26.66
N ALA A 674 -7.83 -11.59 27.42
CA ALA A 674 -9.14 -11.94 26.87
C ALA A 674 -9.75 -10.77 26.08
N ILE A 675 -10.40 -11.11 24.96
CA ILE A 675 -11.09 -10.15 24.10
C ILE A 675 -12.55 -10.54 23.93
N GLU A 676 -13.39 -9.53 23.71
CA GLU A 676 -14.83 -9.65 23.48
C GLU A 676 -15.23 -8.57 22.47
N ASN A 677 -15.78 -8.97 21.31
CA ASN A 677 -16.29 -8.06 20.28
C ASN A 677 -15.30 -6.97 19.83
N GLY A 678 -14.03 -7.33 19.63
CA GLY A 678 -13.00 -6.39 19.17
C GLY A 678 -12.57 -5.38 20.22
N GLN A 679 -12.80 -5.69 21.50
CA GLN A 679 -12.34 -4.92 22.66
C GLN A 679 -11.77 -5.88 23.70
N TYR A 680 -11.08 -5.35 24.72
CA TYR A 680 -10.69 -6.17 25.86
C TYR A 680 -11.91 -6.61 26.67
N ALA A 681 -11.95 -7.89 27.02
CA ALA A 681 -13.03 -8.44 27.83
C ALA A 681 -12.98 -7.88 29.26
N LYS A 682 -14.15 -7.75 29.87
CA LYS A 682 -14.27 -7.47 31.31
C LYS A 682 -14.01 -8.77 32.10
N PRO A 683 -13.59 -8.71 33.38
CA PRO A 683 -13.39 -9.90 34.21
C PRO A 683 -14.60 -10.81 34.37
N ASP A 684 -15.81 -10.26 34.21
CA ASP A 684 -17.09 -10.96 34.24
C ASP A 684 -17.76 -11.11 32.85
N GLY A 685 -17.05 -10.70 31.80
CA GLY A 685 -17.50 -10.82 30.40
C GLY A 685 -17.44 -12.26 29.90
N THR A 686 -17.90 -12.45 28.66
CA THR A 686 -17.80 -13.75 27.96
C THR A 686 -16.83 -13.59 26.80
N PRO A 687 -15.54 -13.90 26.99
CA PRO A 687 -14.55 -13.72 25.94
C PRO A 687 -14.93 -14.49 24.67
N ASP A 688 -14.72 -13.88 23.51
CA ASP A 688 -14.86 -14.52 22.21
C ASP A 688 -13.49 -14.81 21.55
N GLY A 689 -12.40 -14.45 22.23
CA GLY A 689 -11.04 -14.80 21.88
C GLY A 689 -10.05 -14.32 22.94
N TYR A 690 -8.76 -14.44 22.64
CA TYR A 690 -7.69 -13.81 23.41
C TYR A 690 -6.46 -13.54 22.53
N ILE A 691 -5.62 -12.62 23.00
CA ILE A 691 -4.47 -12.10 22.28
C ILE A 691 -3.24 -12.02 23.18
N SER A 692 -2.08 -11.81 22.57
CA SER A 692 -0.79 -11.49 23.21
C SER A 692 -0.37 -12.60 24.16
N ALA A 693 -0.55 -13.83 23.71
CA ALA A 693 -0.36 -15.00 24.56
C ALA A 693 1.12 -15.27 24.82
N VAL A 694 1.40 -15.68 26.05
CA VAL A 694 2.68 -16.22 26.49
C VAL A 694 2.52 -17.66 26.95
N SER A 695 3.60 -18.42 26.90
CA SER A 695 3.63 -19.82 27.35
C SER A 695 4.51 -19.96 28.60
N PHE A 696 3.95 -20.45 29.70
CA PHE A 696 4.69 -20.85 30.89
C PHE A 696 4.90 -22.36 30.88
N LYS A 697 6.15 -22.82 30.80
CA LYS A 697 6.47 -24.23 30.97
C LYS A 697 6.38 -24.61 32.44
N LEU A 698 5.36 -25.39 32.80
CA LEU A 698 5.05 -25.76 34.17
C LEU A 698 6.03 -26.82 34.68
N PRO A 699 6.49 -26.72 35.94
CA PRO A 699 7.30 -27.77 36.54
C PRO A 699 6.46 -29.04 36.76
N LYS A 700 7.15 -30.17 36.98
CA LYS A 700 6.49 -31.41 37.44
C LYS A 700 5.69 -31.12 38.71
N ASN A 701 4.50 -31.72 38.85
CA ASN A 701 3.66 -31.59 40.05
C ASN A 701 4.52 -31.69 41.32
N GLN A 702 4.51 -30.63 42.13
CA GLN A 702 5.37 -30.50 43.31
C GLN A 702 4.68 -30.92 44.62
N ASN A 703 3.52 -31.61 44.55
CA ASN A 703 2.82 -32.02 45.76
C ASN A 703 3.54 -33.16 46.50
N VAL A 704 4.21 -32.84 47.60
CA VAL A 704 4.76 -33.81 48.55
C VAL A 704 3.99 -33.66 49.87
N ALA A 705 3.09 -34.62 50.13
CA ALA A 705 2.33 -34.66 51.38
C ALA A 705 3.27 -34.80 52.59
N LYS A 706 2.99 -34.05 53.66
CA LYS A 706 3.74 -34.13 54.92
C LYS A 706 3.32 -35.38 55.72
N GLU A 707 4.29 -36.03 56.36
CA GLU A 707 4.05 -37.16 57.28
C GLU A 707 3.59 -36.72 58.68
N GLU A 708 3.57 -35.41 58.93
CA GLU A 708 3.05 -34.78 60.13
C GLU A 708 2.10 -33.64 59.74
N LEU A 709 1.14 -33.31 60.61
CA LEU A 709 0.19 -32.22 60.38
C LEU A 709 0.76 -30.85 60.79
N VAL A 710 2.04 -30.63 60.47
CA VAL A 710 2.79 -29.40 60.78
C VAL A 710 3.19 -28.75 59.46
N ASP A 711 3.04 -27.43 59.38
CA ASP A 711 3.47 -26.63 58.23
C ASP A 711 2.77 -27.01 56.91
N LEU A 712 1.48 -27.30 56.98
CA LEU A 712 0.61 -27.61 55.84
C LEU A 712 0.32 -26.32 55.06
N SER A 713 0.96 -26.15 53.91
CA SER A 713 0.85 -24.94 53.09
C SER A 713 -0.23 -25.07 52.00
N PHE A 714 -1.11 -24.07 51.92
CA PHE A 714 -2.09 -23.91 50.85
C PHE A 714 -2.39 -22.41 50.73
N ARG A 715 -2.10 -21.77 49.59
CA ARG A 715 -1.95 -20.30 49.57
C ARG A 715 -3.28 -19.55 49.81
N PRO A 716 -3.24 -18.43 50.55
CA PRO A 716 -2.10 -17.82 51.27
C PRO A 716 -1.93 -18.29 52.72
N TYR A 717 -2.40 -19.48 53.07
CA TYR A 717 -2.42 -19.98 54.42
C TYR A 717 -1.32 -21.01 54.71
N LYS A 718 -0.98 -21.11 55.98
CA LYS A 718 -0.17 -22.18 56.54
C LYS A 718 -0.86 -22.69 57.81
N LEU A 719 -1.23 -23.97 57.79
CA LEU A 719 -1.89 -24.64 58.90
C LEU A 719 -0.89 -25.51 59.67
N ARG A 720 -0.93 -25.41 60.99
CA ARG A 720 -0.28 -26.33 61.92
C ARG A 720 -1.32 -26.89 62.86
N ILE A 721 -1.49 -28.20 62.87
CA ILE A 721 -2.36 -28.90 63.81
C ILE A 721 -1.49 -29.36 64.98
N HIS A 722 -1.77 -28.83 66.16
CA HIS A 722 -1.05 -29.19 67.39
C HIS A 722 -1.55 -30.52 67.95
N ASN A 723 -2.87 -30.71 67.91
CA ASN A 723 -3.51 -31.97 68.24
C ASN A 723 -4.78 -32.17 67.39
N ALA A 724 -5.13 -33.44 67.15
CA ALA A 724 -6.37 -33.83 66.51
C ALA A 724 -6.81 -35.17 67.10
N PHE A 725 -7.85 -35.18 67.92
CA PHE A 725 -8.35 -36.38 68.58
C PHE A 725 -9.80 -36.64 68.19
N ALA A 726 -10.06 -37.88 67.75
CA ALA A 726 -11.39 -38.34 67.43
C ALA A 726 -12.10 -38.75 68.72
N VAL A 727 -13.38 -38.36 68.85
CA VAL A 727 -14.31 -38.73 69.91
C VAL A 727 -15.52 -39.36 69.24
N LEU A 728 -15.92 -40.54 69.70
CA LEU A 728 -17.14 -41.18 69.21
C LEU A 728 -18.35 -40.45 69.81
N SER A 729 -19.17 -39.83 68.97
CA SER A 729 -20.41 -39.19 69.41
C SER A 729 -21.55 -40.22 69.48
N ASP A 730 -21.64 -41.10 68.47
CA ASP A 730 -22.50 -42.30 68.44
C ASP A 730 -22.00 -43.31 67.39
N ALA A 731 -22.78 -44.37 67.11
CA ALA A 731 -22.38 -45.43 66.17
C ALA A 731 -22.17 -44.97 64.71
N SER A 732 -22.69 -43.81 64.31
CA SER A 732 -22.64 -43.25 62.95
C SER A 732 -21.96 -41.87 62.88
N ASN A 733 -21.55 -41.30 64.02
CA ASN A 733 -20.96 -39.96 64.11
C ASN A 733 -19.65 -39.96 64.92
N VAL A 734 -18.60 -39.41 64.33
CA VAL A 734 -17.32 -39.12 65.02
C VAL A 734 -17.10 -37.62 65.02
N ARG A 735 -16.84 -37.06 66.21
CA ARG A 735 -16.39 -35.68 66.38
C ARG A 735 -14.86 -35.66 66.40
N LEU A 736 -14.23 -34.90 65.52
CA LEU A 736 -12.80 -34.67 65.52
C LEU A 736 -12.51 -33.30 66.13
N ASP A 737 -11.94 -33.28 67.33
CA ASP A 737 -11.49 -32.06 68.00
C ASP A 737 -10.07 -31.73 67.56
N ILE A 738 -9.89 -30.53 67.02
CA ILE A 738 -8.62 -30.08 66.43
C ILE A 738 -8.20 -28.77 67.08
N ARG A 739 -7.01 -28.77 67.70
CA ARG A 739 -6.32 -27.54 68.11
C ARG A 739 -5.26 -27.18 67.07
N TYR A 740 -5.29 -25.96 66.57
CA TYR A 740 -4.48 -25.55 65.43
C TYR A 740 -4.00 -24.09 65.50
N THR A 741 -2.95 -23.79 64.74
CA THR A 741 -2.58 -22.44 64.35
C THR A 741 -2.77 -22.32 62.84
N LEU A 742 -3.51 -21.30 62.41
CA LEU A 742 -3.67 -20.95 61.01
C LEU A 742 -3.08 -19.56 60.78
N ASP A 743 -1.99 -19.51 60.03
CA ASP A 743 -1.34 -18.28 59.61
C ASP A 743 -1.80 -17.90 58.21
N LYS A 744 -2.07 -16.62 57.98
CA LYS A 744 -2.34 -16.06 56.64
C LYS A 744 -1.19 -15.13 56.25
N THR A 745 -0.49 -15.45 55.17
CA THR A 745 0.59 -14.61 54.67
C THR A 745 0.02 -13.35 54.02
N ALA A 746 0.63 -12.19 54.29
CA ALA A 746 0.27 -10.91 53.68
C ALA A 746 0.79 -10.76 52.23
N GLU A 747 0.71 -11.84 51.45
CA GLU A 747 1.20 -11.90 50.07
C GLU A 747 0.22 -11.31 49.05
N PHE A 748 -1.07 -11.25 49.41
CA PHE A 748 -2.15 -10.78 48.53
C PHE A 748 -3.07 -9.81 49.27
N ASP A 749 -3.44 -8.71 48.61
CA ASP A 749 -4.39 -7.73 49.13
C ASP A 749 -5.84 -8.20 48.96
N VAL A 750 -6.12 -8.98 47.93
CA VAL A 750 -7.47 -9.47 47.57
C VAL A 750 -7.40 -10.96 47.23
N LEU A 751 -8.42 -11.72 47.65
CA LEU A 751 -8.64 -13.12 47.28
C LEU A 751 -10.07 -13.28 46.75
N GLU A 752 -10.21 -13.69 45.49
CA GLU A 752 -11.53 -13.90 44.84
C GLU A 752 -12.10 -15.30 45.13
N THR A 753 -11.25 -16.28 45.44
CA THR A 753 -11.67 -17.66 45.72
C THR A 753 -11.46 -17.99 47.20
N ALA A 754 -12.52 -18.42 47.88
CA ALA A 754 -12.43 -18.98 49.23
C ALA A 754 -11.66 -20.31 49.20
N ARG A 755 -10.94 -20.62 50.29
CA ARG A 755 -10.24 -21.90 50.44
C ARG A 755 -11.05 -22.85 51.32
N LYS A 756 -10.98 -24.14 51.00
CA LYS A 756 -11.63 -25.21 51.76
C LYS A 756 -10.61 -26.31 52.03
N LEU A 757 -10.73 -26.93 53.20
CA LEU A 757 -9.97 -28.13 53.53
C LEU A 757 -10.93 -29.31 53.67
N TYR A 758 -10.52 -30.48 53.21
CA TYR A 758 -11.21 -31.73 53.48
C TYR A 758 -10.47 -32.47 54.59
N VAL A 759 -11.15 -32.68 55.71
CA VAL A 759 -10.61 -33.42 56.85
C VAL A 759 -11.14 -34.85 56.80
N GLU A 760 -10.26 -35.82 56.68
CA GLU A 760 -10.60 -37.24 56.51
C GLU A 760 -10.00 -38.09 57.62
N LEU A 761 -10.79 -39.06 58.07
CA LEU A 761 -10.38 -40.18 58.90
C LEU A 761 -10.30 -41.45 58.05
N GLU A 762 -9.16 -42.13 58.12
CA GLU A 762 -8.87 -43.38 57.42
C GLU A 762 -8.44 -44.46 58.43
N GLY A 763 -9.00 -45.66 58.32
CA GLY A 763 -8.75 -46.74 59.27
C GLY A 763 -9.65 -47.94 59.00
N ASN A 764 -9.13 -49.16 59.21
CA ASN A 764 -9.86 -50.41 58.98
C ASN A 764 -10.55 -50.49 57.60
N HIS A 765 -9.84 -50.05 56.55
CA HIS A 765 -10.33 -49.96 55.15
C HIS A 765 -11.53 -49.03 54.92
N LEU A 766 -11.90 -48.19 55.89
CA LEU A 766 -12.93 -47.17 55.76
C LEU A 766 -12.30 -45.79 55.65
N LYS A 767 -12.99 -44.90 54.94
CA LYS A 767 -12.63 -43.48 54.78
C LYS A 767 -13.89 -42.63 54.88
N TYR A 768 -13.91 -41.68 55.79
CA TYR A 768 -14.95 -40.65 55.86
C TYR A 768 -14.31 -39.31 56.14
N GLY A 769 -14.92 -38.25 55.65
CA GLY A 769 -14.42 -36.90 55.89
C GLY A 769 -15.44 -35.83 55.57
N LYS A 770 -15.10 -34.61 55.98
CA LYS A 770 -15.96 -33.44 55.85
C LYS A 770 -15.15 -32.24 55.36
N THR A 771 -15.76 -31.47 54.48
CA THR A 771 -15.22 -30.19 54.02
C THR A 771 -15.43 -29.12 55.08
N VAL A 772 -14.39 -28.34 55.33
CA VAL A 772 -14.32 -27.26 56.31
C VAL A 772 -13.90 -26.00 55.56
N GLU A 773 -14.66 -24.91 55.72
CA GLU A 773 -14.34 -23.62 55.11
C GLU A 773 -13.22 -22.92 55.88
N VAL A 774 -12.34 -22.22 55.16
CA VAL A 774 -11.30 -21.37 55.73
C VAL A 774 -11.76 -19.92 55.66
N GLU A 775 -11.80 -19.25 56.81
CA GLU A 775 -12.39 -17.91 56.99
C GLU A 775 -13.86 -17.85 56.48
N PRO A 776 -14.78 -18.64 57.07
CA PRO A 776 -16.19 -18.62 56.66
C PRO A 776 -16.79 -17.22 56.86
N LYS A 777 -17.68 -16.82 55.95
CA LYS A 777 -18.35 -15.50 56.00
C LYS A 777 -19.27 -15.34 57.22
N GLN A 778 -19.82 -16.45 57.71
CA GLN A 778 -20.64 -16.50 58.91
C GLN A 778 -19.99 -17.46 59.89
N ASP A 779 -19.93 -17.05 61.16
CA ASP A 779 -19.29 -17.81 62.21
C ASP A 779 -20.32 -18.68 62.94
N ASP A 780 -20.47 -19.91 62.48
CA ASP A 780 -21.28 -20.95 63.11
C ASP A 780 -20.42 -21.97 63.89
N GLY A 781 -19.13 -21.70 64.06
CA GLY A 781 -18.16 -22.59 64.71
C GLY A 781 -17.67 -23.76 63.85
N SER A 782 -18.10 -23.88 62.59
CA SER A 782 -17.79 -25.04 61.73
C SER A 782 -16.61 -24.84 60.76
N GLY A 783 -15.98 -23.65 60.74
CA GLY A 783 -14.87 -23.31 59.84
C GLY A 783 -13.57 -22.90 60.56
N LEU A 784 -12.45 -22.99 59.85
CA LEU A 784 -11.13 -22.61 60.35
C LEU A 784 -10.94 -21.08 60.28
N LYS A 785 -10.38 -20.49 61.33
CA LYS A 785 -10.10 -19.05 61.43
C LYS A 785 -8.62 -18.79 61.62
N VAL A 786 -8.15 -17.67 61.08
CA VAL A 786 -6.77 -17.23 61.27
C VAL A 786 -6.54 -16.93 62.75
N GLY A 787 -5.46 -17.46 63.32
CA GLY A 787 -5.16 -17.31 64.72
C GLY A 787 -4.21 -18.38 65.26
N ILE A 788 -3.75 -18.16 66.48
CA ILE A 788 -2.87 -19.05 67.22
C ILE A 788 -3.72 -19.90 68.17
N GLU A 789 -3.44 -21.20 68.24
CA GLU A 789 -4.04 -22.13 69.22
C GLU A 789 -5.59 -22.10 69.22
N GLN A 790 -6.18 -21.97 68.04
CA GLN A 790 -7.61 -22.05 67.82
C GLN A 790 -8.11 -23.48 67.97
N GLU A 791 -9.39 -23.63 68.28
CA GLU A 791 -10.05 -24.94 68.39
C GLU A 791 -11.24 -25.01 67.44
N ILE A 792 -11.42 -26.18 66.83
CA ILE A 792 -12.58 -26.50 65.99
C ILE A 792 -12.97 -27.96 66.24
N TRP A 793 -14.26 -28.26 66.16
CA TRP A 793 -14.77 -29.62 66.17
C TRP A 793 -15.42 -29.93 64.82
N VAL A 794 -15.00 -31.04 64.20
CA VAL A 794 -15.48 -31.47 62.89
C VAL A 794 -16.27 -32.76 63.06
N GLU A 795 -17.59 -32.69 62.89
CA GLU A 795 -18.45 -33.88 62.87
C GLU A 795 -18.38 -34.59 61.52
N ILE A 796 -17.89 -35.83 61.54
CA ILE A 796 -17.79 -36.70 60.37
C ILE A 796 -18.81 -37.82 60.55
N GLN A 797 -19.66 -38.00 59.54
CA GLN A 797 -20.71 -39.02 59.54
C GLN A 797 -20.36 -40.16 58.59
N GLY A 798 -20.70 -41.39 58.96
CA GLY A 798 -20.44 -42.56 58.12
C GLY A 798 -21.10 -43.82 58.66
N GLN A 799 -21.59 -44.67 57.76
CA GLN A 799 -22.11 -45.99 58.15
C GLN A 799 -20.97 -46.85 58.71
N ASN A 800 -21.13 -47.42 59.90
CA ASN A 800 -20.08 -48.18 60.60
C ASN A 800 -18.82 -47.35 60.91
N ILE A 801 -18.92 -46.02 61.03
CA ILE A 801 -17.75 -45.16 61.31
C ILE A 801 -17.06 -45.52 62.64
N ALA A 802 -17.80 -46.08 63.61
CA ALA A 802 -17.22 -46.61 64.84
C ALA A 802 -16.13 -47.67 64.59
N ASN A 803 -16.12 -48.33 63.42
CA ASN A 803 -15.12 -49.32 63.05
C ASN A 803 -13.76 -48.73 62.64
N LEU A 804 -13.68 -47.42 62.38
CA LEU A 804 -12.43 -46.72 62.07
C LEU A 804 -11.47 -46.66 63.26
N ILE A 805 -12.01 -46.63 64.49
CA ILE A 805 -11.24 -46.23 65.68
C ILE A 805 -10.66 -47.41 66.47
N TYR A 806 -11.07 -48.66 66.20
CA TYR A 806 -10.67 -49.82 67.01
C TYR A 806 -9.18 -50.23 66.90
N ASN A 807 -8.48 -49.83 65.83
CA ASN A 807 -7.08 -50.25 65.56
C ASN A 807 -6.16 -49.06 65.21
N GLY A 808 -6.46 -47.89 65.76
CA GLY A 808 -5.82 -46.64 65.36
C GLY A 808 -6.39 -46.10 64.04
N TYR A 809 -6.23 -44.80 63.84
CA TYR A 809 -6.77 -44.09 62.68
C TYR A 809 -5.76 -43.09 62.16
N LYS A 810 -5.87 -42.75 60.88
CA LYS A 810 -5.07 -41.75 60.21
C LYS A 810 -5.94 -40.53 59.94
N VAL A 811 -5.46 -39.36 60.34
CA VAL A 811 -6.04 -38.07 59.97
C VAL A 811 -5.34 -37.61 58.71
N ASN A 812 -6.10 -37.38 57.64
CA ASN A 812 -5.61 -36.79 56.40
C ASN A 812 -6.22 -35.39 56.25
N ILE A 813 -5.39 -34.42 55.89
CA ILE A 813 -5.82 -33.05 55.61
C ILE A 813 -5.53 -32.77 54.14
N TYR A 814 -6.58 -32.49 53.38
CA TYR A 814 -6.49 -32.11 51.98
C TYR A 814 -6.90 -30.65 51.80
N GLU A 815 -6.30 -29.97 50.82
CA GLU A 815 -6.91 -28.79 50.23
C GLU A 815 -7.98 -29.25 49.23
N GLU A 816 -9.15 -28.60 49.24
CA GLU A 816 -10.25 -28.91 48.34
C GLU A 816 -10.58 -27.71 47.45
N ILE A 817 -10.63 -27.94 46.14
CA ILE A 817 -11.05 -26.98 45.12
C ILE A 817 -12.07 -27.66 44.22
N ASP A 818 -13.29 -27.13 44.14
CA ASP A 818 -14.39 -27.66 43.31
C ASP A 818 -14.65 -29.17 43.48
N GLY A 819 -14.44 -29.70 44.70
CA GLY A 819 -14.59 -31.12 45.04
C GLY A 819 -13.36 -32.00 44.77
N TYR A 820 -12.34 -31.47 44.09
CA TYR A 820 -11.05 -32.14 43.89
C TYR A 820 -10.12 -31.89 45.07
N LYS A 821 -9.30 -32.89 45.42
CA LYS A 821 -8.56 -32.89 46.68
C LYS A 821 -7.05 -33.06 46.46
N ARG A 822 -6.26 -32.26 47.16
CA ARG A 822 -4.80 -32.39 47.19
C ARG A 822 -4.34 -32.64 48.61
N LEU A 823 -3.73 -33.80 48.87
CA LEU A 823 -3.25 -34.16 50.21
C LEU A 823 -2.12 -33.19 50.63
N LEU A 824 -2.34 -32.48 51.74
CA LEU A 824 -1.33 -31.60 52.35
C LEU A 824 -0.48 -32.37 53.35
N GLY A 825 -1.10 -33.21 54.15
CA GLY A 825 -0.41 -34.04 55.11
C GLY A 825 -1.31 -35.02 55.83
N SER A 826 -0.65 -35.92 56.54
CA SER A 826 -1.27 -37.05 57.22
C SER A 826 -0.66 -37.26 58.60
N LYS A 827 -1.40 -37.83 59.55
CA LYS A 827 -0.85 -38.32 60.82
C LYS A 827 -1.60 -39.54 61.34
N THR A 828 -0.86 -40.56 61.73
CA THR A 828 -1.41 -41.79 62.32
C THR A 828 -1.48 -41.66 63.84
N ASN A 829 -2.62 -42.01 64.42
CA ASN A 829 -2.84 -42.07 65.86
C ASN A 829 -3.06 -43.53 66.27
N ASN A 830 -2.23 -44.01 67.21
CA ASN A 830 -2.17 -45.43 67.59
C ASN A 830 -3.14 -45.83 68.74
N SER A 831 -3.81 -44.87 69.37
CA SER A 831 -4.72 -45.11 70.50
C SER A 831 -5.82 -44.06 70.58
N PHE A 832 -6.99 -44.45 71.06
CA PHE A 832 -8.12 -43.57 71.35
C PHE A 832 -8.07 -43.06 72.80
N GLN A 833 -8.59 -41.86 73.06
CA GLN A 833 -8.91 -41.41 74.42
C GLN A 833 -10.43 -41.44 74.60
N VAL A 834 -10.90 -42.30 75.50
CA VAL A 834 -12.29 -42.27 75.96
C VAL A 834 -12.42 -41.06 76.88
N PRO A 835 -13.42 -40.18 76.69
CA PRO A 835 -13.68 -39.10 77.63
C PRO A 835 -13.81 -39.69 79.04
N VAL A 836 -12.93 -39.27 79.95
CA VAL A 836 -13.16 -39.52 81.37
C VAL A 836 -14.21 -38.49 81.80
N PRO A 837 -15.33 -38.92 82.43
CA PRO A 837 -16.45 -38.04 82.76
C PRO A 837 -16.09 -36.87 83.67
#